data_AF-A0A182QNC6-F1
#
_entry.id   AF-A0A182QNC6-F1
#
_cell.length_a   1.000
_cell.length_b   1.000
_cell.length_c   1.000
_cell.angle_alpha   90.00
_cell.angle_beta   90.00
_cell.angle_gamma   90.00
#
_symmetry.space_group_name_H-M   'P 1'
#
loop_
_entity.id
_entity.type
_entity.pdbx_description
1 polymer ?
#
loop_
_entity_poly.entity_id
_entity_poly.type
_entity_poly.pdbx_seq_one_letter_code
_entity_poly.pdbx_strand_id
1 'polypeptide(L)'
;LIKVNMESTLRYIGSSSLHQRIAIKIGTLEGENVGYSYEKLIEQPLLKFSGMYTEKTPPLKVKLQIFDNGEPVGLSVCTSHKHFTTRWSWNEWVTLPLRFTDISRTAVLGLTIYDCAGGREQSTVVGGTSISFFSTNGLFRQGLYDLKVWPQMEPDGTSNSATPGKCSTAGVSQMQRLSKLAKKHRNGQMEKIDWLDRLTFRELEMINEKEKRDSQFLYLMVEFPQVFIDEKLYSVIHLEKNSSSALTFIPKPKIVVVPDCEIHQENLVERKHHRLSRSARSGTSDRDVKPNAIIRDTLNSIVYRYSSTYPLSSEEQDIIWKYRFYLSSHKKALTKFLKCVNWETATEVRQALALLENWSPMDVEDALELLNSTFRHPVVRWYAITRLNEASDEYLLLYLLQLVQALKYEPFDESSNFSARSPTERKEIFQSYEESSEVQYDDLQPDNAGGIAGNTTEGDIKNRYHSSNANNLANFLIERACKNPTLANYLYWYLSIECEDERSSKKDLKISEMYSNVLRRFLNCLFKGTPEMKATHAQLKEQQHFVDRLVTLVKIVAKESGNRKRKTEKFQQFLAESSTSNSTKFNFNHFGPIVFPLDPSVQIVGIAAEKVSLFKSALMPSKLTFRTTTGKDYVAIFKHGDDLRQDQLILQMITLMDKLLQKENLDLKLTPYRVLATSSKHGFMQYIESVTVAEVLNTEGSIHNYFRKFNPCETGPFGILPEIMDTYIKSCAGYCVITYLLGIGDRHLDNLLLTSNGKLFHIDFGYILGRDPKPMPPPMKLSKEMVEAMGGINSEYYNTFRKLCYTAFLHLRRHANVMLNLFGLMVDASVPDIALEPDKSVKKVEDNLRLDLSDEEAVQHLQNLLDISITAVMPALVEQIHKLAQYWRK
;
A
#
# COMPACT_ATOMS: atom_id res chain seq x y z
N LEU A 1 49.36 -48.98 -52.11
CA LEU A 1 49.70 -48.34 -50.81
C LEU A 1 49.58 -46.84 -51.05
N ILE A 2 48.48 -46.19 -50.68
CA ILE A 2 48.30 -45.54 -49.38
C ILE A 2 46.81 -45.58 -49.01
N LYS A 3 46.51 -46.15 -47.84
CA LYS A 3 45.18 -46.19 -47.23
C LYS A 3 44.78 -44.78 -46.80
N VAL A 4 43.63 -44.32 -47.29
CA VAL A 4 42.90 -43.18 -46.73
C VAL A 4 42.38 -43.61 -45.36
N ASN A 5 42.97 -43.08 -44.29
CA ASN A 5 42.48 -43.23 -42.92
C ASN A 5 42.03 -41.85 -42.44
N MET A 6 40.73 -41.57 -42.52
CA MET A 6 40.08 -40.47 -41.79
C MET A 6 38.72 -40.93 -41.29
N GLU A 7 38.71 -41.84 -40.31
CA GLU A 7 37.54 -41.99 -39.44
C GLU A 7 37.54 -40.82 -38.44
N SER A 8 36.82 -39.75 -38.78
CA SER A 8 36.52 -38.68 -37.84
C SER A 8 35.43 -39.15 -36.87
N THR A 9 35.80 -39.91 -35.84
CA THR A 9 34.86 -40.33 -34.79
C THR A 9 34.36 -39.10 -34.01
N LEU A 10 33.10 -38.71 -34.21
CA LEU A 10 32.41 -37.69 -33.41
C LEU A 10 32.10 -38.26 -32.01
N ARG A 11 32.63 -37.64 -30.96
CA ARG A 11 32.43 -38.07 -29.57
C ARG A 11 31.50 -37.11 -28.85
N TYR A 12 30.48 -37.64 -28.19
CA TYR A 12 29.49 -36.87 -27.44
C TYR A 12 29.53 -37.20 -25.96
N ILE A 13 29.27 -36.21 -25.12
CA ILE A 13 29.11 -36.36 -23.67
C ILE A 13 27.84 -35.65 -23.20
N GLY A 14 27.09 -36.26 -22.29
CA GLY A 14 25.91 -35.64 -21.69
C GLY A 14 26.30 -34.52 -20.72
N SER A 15 25.58 -33.40 -20.76
CA SER A 15 25.75 -32.26 -19.83
C SER A 15 25.62 -32.70 -18.36
N SER A 16 24.75 -33.68 -18.07
CA SER A 16 24.53 -34.27 -16.75
C SER A 16 25.73 -35.06 -16.19
N SER A 17 26.75 -35.34 -17.00
CA SER A 17 27.97 -36.05 -16.61
C SER A 17 29.17 -35.12 -16.37
N LEU A 18 29.01 -33.81 -16.61
CA LEU A 18 30.08 -32.82 -16.50
C LEU A 18 29.88 -31.92 -15.26
N HIS A 19 30.62 -32.19 -14.19
CA HIS A 19 30.53 -31.40 -12.94
C HIS A 19 31.36 -30.11 -12.92
N GLN A 20 31.98 -29.73 -14.05
CA GLN A 20 32.81 -28.54 -14.15
C GLN A 20 31.97 -27.25 -14.27
N ARG A 21 32.51 -26.14 -13.78
CA ARG A 21 31.91 -24.80 -13.98
C ARG A 21 32.14 -24.33 -15.41
N ILE A 22 31.19 -23.56 -15.94
CA ILE A 22 31.31 -23.00 -17.28
C ILE A 22 32.11 -21.72 -17.22
N ALA A 23 33.18 -21.66 -18.00
CA ALA A 23 33.97 -20.45 -18.20
C ALA A 23 33.79 -19.95 -19.63
N ILE A 24 33.64 -18.64 -19.80
CA ILE A 24 33.48 -17.99 -21.10
C ILE A 24 34.57 -16.94 -21.24
N LYS A 25 35.27 -16.95 -22.38
CA LYS A 25 36.31 -15.95 -22.63
C LYS A 25 35.72 -14.73 -23.31
N ILE A 26 35.99 -13.56 -22.77
CA ILE A 26 35.67 -12.28 -23.42
C ILE A 26 36.92 -11.79 -24.15
N GLY A 27 36.81 -11.64 -25.48
CA GLY A 27 37.90 -11.30 -26.39
C GLY A 27 38.01 -9.79 -26.63
N THR A 28 37.88 -9.39 -27.90
CA THR A 28 37.91 -7.99 -28.36
C THR A 28 36.51 -7.44 -28.62
N LEU A 29 36.36 -6.13 -28.52
CA LEU A 29 35.18 -5.38 -28.99
C LEU A 29 35.63 -4.48 -30.16
N GLU A 30 34.97 -4.61 -31.30
CA GLU A 30 35.33 -3.97 -32.57
C GLU A 30 34.09 -3.33 -33.21
N GLY A 31 34.27 -2.20 -33.91
CA GLY A 31 33.19 -1.49 -34.61
C GLY A 31 33.07 -0.02 -34.21
N GLU A 32 32.26 0.74 -34.95
CA GLU A 32 31.93 2.13 -34.62
C GLU A 32 30.62 2.19 -33.83
N ASN A 33 30.61 2.91 -32.70
CA ASN A 33 29.42 3.07 -31.88
C ASN A 33 28.67 4.35 -32.26
N VAL A 34 27.35 4.22 -32.44
CA VAL A 34 26.44 5.36 -32.59
C VAL A 34 26.19 5.91 -31.19
N GLY A 35 26.57 7.18 -30.94
CA GLY A 35 26.41 7.83 -29.63
C GLY A 35 24.96 7.85 -29.09
N TYR A 36 24.75 8.48 -27.94
CA TYR A 36 23.40 8.60 -27.36
C TYR A 36 22.46 9.34 -28.30
N SER A 37 21.19 8.89 -28.39
CA SER A 37 20.18 9.59 -29.17
C SER A 37 19.94 10.99 -28.57
N TYR A 38 19.58 11.95 -29.42
CA TYR A 38 19.35 13.32 -28.98
C TYR A 38 18.25 13.42 -27.90
N GLU A 39 17.22 12.58 -27.98
CA GLU A 39 16.13 12.48 -26.99
C GLU A 39 16.65 12.07 -25.60
N LYS A 40 17.51 11.04 -25.52
CA LYS A 40 18.12 10.61 -24.25
C LYS A 40 19.06 11.64 -23.64
N LEU A 41 19.74 12.42 -24.49
CA LEU A 41 20.61 13.53 -24.02
C LEU A 41 19.81 14.69 -23.41
N ILE A 42 18.53 14.86 -23.79
CA ILE A 42 17.62 15.85 -23.18
C ILE A 42 17.12 15.33 -21.83
N GLU A 43 16.71 14.05 -21.76
CA GLU A 43 16.23 13.43 -20.52
C GLU A 43 17.33 13.34 -19.45
N GLN A 44 18.57 13.06 -19.86
CA GLN A 44 19.72 12.94 -18.97
C GLN A 44 20.92 13.77 -19.48
N PRO A 45 21.00 15.06 -19.13
CA PRO A 45 22.04 15.96 -19.63
C PRO A 45 23.46 15.58 -19.15
N LEU A 46 23.58 14.76 -18.10
CA LEU A 46 24.85 14.23 -17.59
C LEU A 46 25.53 13.24 -18.56
N LEU A 47 24.77 12.62 -19.48
CA LEU A 47 25.31 11.71 -20.50
C LEU A 47 26.26 12.39 -21.49
N LYS A 48 26.24 13.74 -21.57
CA LYS A 48 27.22 14.53 -22.37
C LYS A 48 28.65 14.41 -21.85
N PHE A 49 28.83 14.03 -20.59
CA PHE A 49 30.13 13.85 -19.94
C PHE A 49 30.55 12.37 -19.85
N SER A 50 29.80 11.45 -20.47
CA SER A 50 30.20 10.04 -20.57
C SER A 50 31.52 9.90 -21.31
N GLY A 51 32.34 8.92 -20.90
CA GLY A 51 33.61 8.57 -21.52
C GLY A 51 33.52 8.33 -23.03
N MET A 52 32.31 7.98 -23.50
CA MET A 52 31.97 7.79 -24.91
C MET A 52 32.08 9.06 -25.77
N TYR A 53 31.98 10.26 -25.18
CA TYR A 53 32.13 11.55 -25.89
C TYR A 53 33.47 12.24 -25.62
N THR A 54 34.14 11.91 -24.51
CA THR A 54 35.35 12.59 -24.05
C THR A 54 36.65 11.85 -24.39
N GLU A 55 36.61 10.51 -24.47
CA GLU A 55 37.77 9.66 -24.72
C GLU A 55 37.58 8.80 -25.97
N LYS A 56 38.68 8.56 -26.71
CA LYS A 56 38.65 7.69 -27.91
C LYS A 56 38.41 6.21 -27.56
N THR A 57 38.77 5.78 -26.34
CA THR A 57 38.59 4.41 -25.84
C THR A 57 38.25 4.42 -24.34
N PRO A 58 36.96 4.63 -23.97
CA PRO A 58 36.56 4.67 -22.57
C PRO A 58 36.78 3.33 -21.84
N PRO A 59 36.92 3.37 -20.50
CA PRO A 59 36.98 2.16 -19.67
C PRO A 59 35.63 1.45 -19.66
N LEU A 60 35.57 0.29 -20.32
CA LEU A 60 34.37 -0.54 -20.43
C LEU A 60 34.45 -1.80 -19.57
N LYS A 61 33.30 -2.26 -19.11
CA LYS A 61 33.13 -3.50 -18.34
C LYS A 61 32.02 -4.35 -18.95
N VAL A 62 32.23 -5.67 -19.02
CA VAL A 62 31.22 -6.61 -19.55
C VAL A 62 30.64 -7.41 -18.39
N LYS A 63 29.31 -7.34 -18.22
CA LYS A 63 28.53 -8.14 -17.28
C LYS A 63 27.93 -9.33 -18.00
N LEU A 64 28.15 -10.52 -17.47
CA LEU A 64 27.58 -11.78 -17.93
C LEU A 64 26.47 -12.19 -16.96
N GLN A 65 25.26 -12.38 -17.49
CA GLN A 65 24.12 -12.89 -16.74
C GLN A 65 23.52 -14.07 -17.51
N ILE A 66 23.16 -15.13 -16.80
CA ILE A 66 22.46 -16.27 -17.38
C ILE A 66 20.97 -16.04 -17.18
N PHE A 67 20.19 -16.33 -18.20
CA PHE A 67 18.74 -16.25 -18.20
C PHE A 67 18.13 -17.58 -18.59
N ASP A 68 17.02 -17.93 -17.98
CA ASP A 68 16.16 -19.03 -18.42
C ASP A 68 14.72 -18.54 -18.52
N ASN A 69 14.12 -18.66 -19.70
CA ASN A 69 12.79 -18.12 -20.01
C ASN A 69 12.56 -16.64 -19.61
N GLY A 70 13.61 -15.82 -19.68
CA GLY A 70 13.56 -14.39 -19.33
C GLY A 70 13.90 -14.06 -17.87
N GLU A 71 14.02 -15.07 -17.00
CA GLU A 71 14.38 -14.88 -15.59
C GLU A 71 15.89 -15.09 -15.37
N PRO A 72 16.57 -14.21 -14.59
CA PRO A 72 18.00 -14.33 -14.32
C PRO A 72 18.29 -15.52 -13.40
N VAL A 73 19.13 -16.45 -13.86
CA VAL A 73 19.58 -17.62 -13.10
C VAL A 73 21.00 -17.41 -12.56
N GLY A 74 21.13 -17.34 -11.24
CA GLY A 74 22.40 -17.16 -10.54
C GLY A 74 22.96 -15.74 -10.60
N LEU A 75 24.09 -15.53 -9.94
CA LEU A 75 24.72 -14.21 -9.81
C LEU A 75 25.39 -13.74 -11.12
N SER A 76 25.23 -12.46 -11.45
CA SER A 76 25.97 -11.86 -12.56
C SER A 76 27.47 -11.83 -12.27
N VAL A 77 28.28 -12.17 -13.26
CA VAL A 77 29.75 -12.07 -13.17
C VAL A 77 30.22 -10.98 -14.10
N CYS A 78 31.27 -10.27 -13.73
CA CYS A 78 31.81 -9.20 -14.54
C CYS A 78 33.26 -9.45 -14.91
N THR A 79 33.70 -8.91 -16.05
CA THR A 79 35.12 -8.85 -16.39
C THR A 79 35.88 -7.92 -15.44
N SER A 80 37.20 -8.13 -15.36
CA SER A 80 38.09 -7.22 -14.64
C SER A 80 38.06 -5.81 -15.24
N HIS A 81 38.15 -4.80 -14.38
CA HIS A 81 38.22 -3.41 -14.81
C HIS A 81 39.59 -3.13 -15.44
N LYS A 82 39.62 -2.80 -16.74
CA LYS A 82 40.84 -2.48 -17.50
C LYS A 82 40.68 -1.13 -18.19
N HIS A 83 41.76 -0.34 -18.18
CA HIS A 83 41.86 0.87 -18.98
C HIS A 83 42.41 0.51 -20.36
N PHE A 84 41.77 1.02 -21.42
CA PHE A 84 42.11 0.68 -22.81
C PHE A 84 42.83 1.85 -23.47
N THR A 85 44.00 1.58 -24.08
CA THR A 85 44.83 2.62 -24.70
C THR A 85 44.67 2.70 -26.22
N THR A 86 44.51 1.56 -26.89
CA THR A 86 44.46 1.49 -28.36
C THR A 86 43.29 0.67 -28.90
N ARG A 87 42.88 -0.40 -28.21
CA ARG A 87 41.74 -1.27 -28.57
C ARG A 87 41.08 -1.87 -27.35
N TRP A 88 39.78 -2.15 -27.42
CA TRP A 88 39.05 -2.87 -26.38
C TRP A 88 39.36 -4.37 -26.46
N SER A 89 40.24 -4.85 -25.58
CA SER A 89 40.69 -6.24 -25.53
C SER A 89 40.76 -6.73 -24.08
N TRP A 90 39.79 -7.53 -23.64
CA TRP A 90 39.80 -8.14 -22.29
C TRP A 90 40.69 -9.38 -22.27
N ASN A 91 40.53 -10.27 -23.25
CA ASN A 91 41.19 -11.58 -23.36
C ASN A 91 41.18 -12.37 -22.03
N GLU A 92 40.02 -12.41 -21.37
CA GLU A 92 39.85 -12.91 -20.00
C GLU A 92 38.81 -14.03 -19.95
N TRP A 93 39.13 -15.13 -19.26
CA TRP A 93 38.17 -16.20 -18.97
C TRP A 93 37.34 -15.85 -17.72
N VAL A 94 36.04 -15.66 -17.90
CA VAL A 94 35.09 -15.37 -16.83
C VAL A 94 34.36 -16.66 -16.46
N THR A 95 34.51 -17.09 -15.21
CA THR A 95 33.85 -18.30 -14.70
C THR A 95 32.46 -17.96 -14.17
N LEU A 96 31.43 -18.59 -14.73
CA LEU A 96 30.05 -18.44 -14.32
C LEU A 96 29.73 -19.29 -13.07
N PRO A 97 28.75 -18.89 -12.24
CA PRO A 97 28.40 -19.61 -11.01
C PRO A 97 27.57 -20.88 -11.24
N LEU A 98 27.49 -21.39 -12.48
CA LEU A 98 26.75 -22.62 -12.83
C LEU A 98 27.67 -23.69 -13.43
N ARG A 99 27.31 -24.95 -13.20
CA ARG A 99 27.98 -26.13 -13.79
C ARG A 99 27.27 -26.55 -15.08
N PHE A 100 27.92 -27.37 -15.90
CA PHE A 100 27.27 -27.98 -17.06
C PHE A 100 26.03 -28.82 -16.71
N THR A 101 25.94 -29.35 -15.49
CA THR A 101 24.77 -30.09 -14.98
C THR A 101 23.54 -29.22 -14.76
N ASP A 102 23.73 -27.93 -14.48
CA ASP A 102 22.69 -27.06 -13.94
C ASP A 102 22.03 -26.20 -15.02
N ILE A 103 22.54 -26.24 -16.26
CA ILE A 103 22.03 -25.43 -17.37
C ILE A 103 20.93 -26.17 -18.13
N SER A 104 19.76 -25.53 -18.20
CA SER A 104 18.60 -25.98 -18.99
C SER A 104 18.83 -25.82 -20.50
N ARG A 105 18.05 -26.53 -21.31
CA ARG A 105 18.13 -26.44 -22.78
C ARG A 105 17.83 -25.02 -23.31
N THR A 106 16.97 -24.29 -22.62
CA THR A 106 16.47 -22.96 -22.98
C THR A 106 17.37 -21.82 -22.50
N ALA A 107 18.42 -22.12 -21.72
CA ALA A 107 19.27 -21.10 -21.14
C ALA A 107 19.98 -20.21 -22.19
N VAL A 108 19.92 -18.91 -21.91
CA VAL A 108 20.51 -17.83 -22.72
C VAL A 108 21.57 -17.10 -21.90
N LEU A 109 22.70 -16.81 -22.52
CA LEU A 109 23.71 -15.92 -21.98
C LEU A 109 23.42 -14.49 -22.45
N GLY A 110 23.13 -13.61 -21.51
CA GLY A 110 23.08 -12.16 -21.72
C GLY A 110 24.41 -11.51 -21.37
N LEU A 111 24.92 -10.68 -22.27
CA LEU A 111 26.13 -9.89 -22.12
C LEU A 111 25.76 -8.41 -22.19
N THR A 112 26.03 -7.64 -21.13
CA THR A 112 25.79 -6.20 -21.07
C THR A 112 27.11 -5.46 -20.94
N ILE A 113 27.34 -4.47 -21.80
CA ILE A 113 28.53 -3.61 -21.76
C ILE A 113 28.17 -2.31 -21.04
N TYR A 114 28.92 -2.00 -19.97
CA TYR A 114 28.78 -0.78 -19.18
C TYR A 114 29.96 0.16 -19.38
N ASP A 115 29.67 1.45 -19.44
CA ASP A 115 30.66 2.53 -19.31
C ASP A 115 30.91 2.82 -17.83
N CYS A 116 32.19 2.81 -17.44
CA CYS A 116 32.64 3.01 -16.05
C CYS A 116 33.12 4.43 -15.76
N ALA A 117 33.00 5.38 -16.71
CA ALA A 117 33.44 6.76 -16.53
C ALA A 117 32.53 7.59 -15.60
N GLY A 118 31.27 7.16 -15.40
CA GLY A 118 30.35 7.74 -14.41
C GLY A 118 30.69 7.31 -12.98
N GLY A 119 30.45 8.18 -11.98
CA GLY A 119 30.68 7.88 -10.56
C GLY A 119 29.95 6.61 -10.07
N ARG A 120 30.26 6.18 -8.83
CA ARG A 120 29.90 4.86 -8.23
C ARG A 120 28.43 4.41 -8.34
N GLU A 121 27.49 5.29 -8.67
CA GLU A 121 26.05 4.98 -8.75
C GLU A 121 25.45 5.07 -10.17
N GLN A 122 26.24 5.42 -11.20
CA GLN A 122 25.75 5.56 -12.59
C GLN A 122 26.65 4.84 -13.59
N SER A 123 26.52 3.51 -13.68
CA SER A 123 27.04 2.74 -14.82
C SER A 123 26.03 2.81 -15.97
N THR A 124 26.38 3.48 -17.06
CA THR A 124 25.49 3.62 -18.22
C THR A 124 25.64 2.42 -19.16
N VAL A 125 24.52 1.94 -19.69
CA VAL A 125 24.51 0.81 -20.63
C VAL A 125 24.96 1.30 -22.00
N VAL A 126 26.03 0.73 -22.52
CA VAL A 126 26.55 0.98 -23.87
C VAL A 126 25.82 0.11 -24.88
N GLY A 127 25.57 -1.16 -24.53
CA GLY A 127 24.79 -2.08 -25.34
C GLY A 127 24.77 -3.51 -24.82
N GLY A 128 23.87 -4.32 -25.37
CA GLY A 128 23.60 -5.68 -24.92
C GLY A 128 23.56 -6.68 -26.07
N THR A 129 23.88 -7.94 -25.76
CA THR A 129 23.78 -9.05 -26.72
C THR A 129 23.39 -10.35 -26.02
N SER A 130 22.56 -11.14 -26.69
CA SER A 130 22.03 -12.40 -26.16
C SER A 130 22.44 -13.59 -27.05
N ILE A 131 22.91 -14.68 -26.47
CA ILE A 131 23.25 -15.93 -27.17
C ILE A 131 22.85 -17.18 -26.39
N SER A 132 22.21 -18.15 -27.04
CA SER A 132 21.86 -19.43 -26.43
C SER A 132 23.09 -20.31 -26.14
N PHE A 133 23.12 -21.01 -25.00
CA PHE A 133 24.18 -21.98 -24.69
C PHE A 133 24.14 -23.20 -25.61
N PHE A 134 22.93 -23.68 -25.93
CA PHE A 134 22.71 -24.81 -26.81
C PHE A 134 22.26 -24.36 -28.21
N SER A 135 22.69 -25.08 -29.24
CA SER A 135 22.19 -24.95 -30.61
C SER A 135 20.81 -25.58 -30.76
N THR A 136 20.14 -25.34 -31.89
CA THR A 136 18.84 -25.97 -32.25
C THR A 136 18.88 -27.50 -32.11
N ASN A 137 20.05 -28.09 -32.33
CA ASN A 137 20.28 -29.53 -32.30
C ASN A 137 20.66 -30.04 -30.89
N GLY A 138 20.57 -29.21 -29.85
CA GLY A 138 20.88 -29.59 -28.45
C GLY A 138 22.37 -29.70 -28.13
N LEU A 139 23.26 -29.32 -29.06
CA LEU A 139 24.70 -29.29 -28.85
C LEU A 139 25.14 -27.98 -28.21
N PHE A 140 25.94 -28.06 -27.15
CA PHE A 140 26.58 -26.92 -26.51
C PHE A 140 27.48 -26.20 -27.51
N ARG A 141 27.42 -24.86 -27.53
CA ARG A 141 28.27 -24.06 -28.41
C ARG A 141 29.72 -24.14 -27.94
N GLN A 142 30.63 -24.40 -28.86
CA GLN A 142 32.07 -24.43 -28.60
C GLN A 142 32.81 -23.52 -29.59
N GLY A 143 33.93 -22.93 -29.16
CA GLY A 143 34.81 -22.08 -29.96
C GLY A 143 34.40 -20.61 -30.03
N LEU A 144 35.01 -19.89 -30.97
CA LEU A 144 34.90 -18.43 -31.13
C LEU A 144 33.63 -18.00 -31.86
N TYR A 145 32.98 -16.95 -31.36
CA TYR A 145 31.82 -16.29 -31.96
C TYR A 145 31.98 -14.77 -31.90
N ASP A 146 31.72 -14.11 -33.02
CA ASP A 146 31.56 -12.66 -33.09
C ASP A 146 30.06 -12.35 -32.91
N LEU A 147 29.71 -11.63 -31.83
CA LEU A 147 28.34 -11.31 -31.46
C LEU A 147 28.03 -9.85 -31.75
N LYS A 148 26.93 -9.60 -32.44
CA LYS A 148 26.42 -8.23 -32.65
C LYS A 148 25.91 -7.66 -31.33
N VAL A 149 26.34 -6.45 -30.98
CA VAL A 149 25.90 -5.71 -29.81
C VAL A 149 24.87 -4.67 -30.22
N TRP A 150 23.73 -4.67 -29.54
CA TRP A 150 22.65 -3.73 -29.78
C TRP A 150 22.85 -2.49 -28.90
N PRO A 151 22.93 -1.29 -29.50
CA PRO A 151 23.27 -0.08 -28.75
C PRO A 151 22.17 0.26 -27.74
N GLN A 152 22.58 0.56 -26.51
CA GLN A 152 21.72 1.06 -25.42
C GLN A 152 20.52 0.18 -25.04
N MET A 153 20.57 -1.11 -25.35
CA MET A 153 19.58 -2.11 -24.94
C MET A 153 20.21 -3.12 -23.98
N GLU A 154 19.48 -3.52 -22.96
CA GLU A 154 19.86 -4.67 -22.12
C GLU A 154 19.36 -5.98 -22.74
N PRO A 155 20.01 -7.12 -22.46
CA PRO A 155 19.57 -8.41 -22.99
C PRO A 155 18.28 -8.89 -22.30
N ASP A 156 17.23 -9.19 -23.08
CA ASP A 156 15.92 -9.60 -22.56
C ASP A 156 15.90 -11.05 -22.01
N GLY A 157 16.95 -11.83 -22.24
CA GLY A 157 17.07 -13.19 -21.69
C GLY A 157 16.12 -14.24 -22.29
N THR A 158 15.33 -13.90 -23.30
CA THR A 158 14.36 -14.79 -23.96
C THR A 158 14.96 -15.54 -25.17
N SER A 159 14.36 -16.69 -25.52
CA SER A 159 14.75 -17.47 -26.70
C SER A 159 14.52 -16.74 -28.02
N ASN A 160 13.48 -15.90 -28.08
CA ASN A 160 13.19 -14.94 -29.16
C ASN A 160 13.59 -13.51 -28.72
N SER A 161 14.87 -13.33 -28.40
CA SER A 161 15.40 -12.05 -27.91
C SER A 161 15.25 -10.92 -28.93
N ALA A 162 14.93 -9.70 -28.48
CA ALA A 162 14.98 -8.49 -29.29
C ALA A 162 16.43 -8.02 -29.53
N THR A 163 17.41 -8.58 -28.80
CA THR A 163 18.84 -8.33 -28.92
C THR A 163 19.65 -9.59 -29.32
N PRO A 164 19.32 -10.25 -30.45
CA PRO A 164 20.00 -11.47 -30.86
C PRO A 164 21.45 -11.17 -31.25
N GLY A 165 22.41 -11.87 -30.65
CA GLY A 165 23.83 -11.72 -31.00
C GLY A 165 24.20 -12.33 -32.35
N LYS A 166 23.37 -13.24 -32.88
CA LYS A 166 23.52 -13.82 -34.22
C LYS A 166 22.47 -13.24 -35.16
N CYS A 167 22.83 -12.33 -36.05
CA CYS A 167 21.93 -11.86 -37.11
C CYS A 167 21.73 -12.94 -38.18
N SER A 168 20.47 -13.29 -38.43
CA SER A 168 20.02 -14.10 -39.56
C SER A 168 19.45 -13.19 -40.65
N THR A 169 20.24 -12.24 -41.14
CA THR A 169 19.81 -11.36 -42.24
C THR A 169 20.13 -12.01 -43.59
N ALA A 170 19.13 -12.01 -44.47
CA ALA A 170 19.19 -12.55 -45.82
C ALA A 170 20.35 -11.93 -46.62
N GLY A 171 21.15 -12.79 -47.26
CA GLY A 171 22.44 -12.45 -47.85
C GLY A 171 23.57 -12.92 -46.94
N VAL A 172 24.22 -14.03 -47.28
CA VAL A 172 25.35 -14.57 -46.50
C VAL A 172 26.49 -13.55 -46.54
N SER A 173 26.57 -12.68 -45.53
CA SER A 173 27.68 -11.78 -45.30
C SER A 173 29.00 -12.57 -45.41
N GLN A 174 29.99 -11.99 -46.09
CA GLN A 174 31.25 -12.66 -46.42
C GLN A 174 31.94 -13.14 -45.14
N MET A 175 31.87 -12.37 -44.05
CA MET A 175 32.26 -12.73 -42.69
C MET A 175 31.65 -14.06 -42.19
N GLN A 176 30.35 -14.29 -42.38
CA GLN A 176 29.71 -15.55 -41.93
C GLN A 176 30.17 -16.77 -42.74
N ARG A 177 30.39 -16.60 -44.05
CA ARG A 177 30.94 -17.65 -44.93
C ARG A 177 32.38 -17.98 -44.54
N LEU A 178 33.20 -16.95 -44.33
CA LEU A 178 34.60 -17.09 -43.92
C LEU A 178 34.73 -17.72 -42.52
N SER A 179 33.86 -17.34 -41.57
CA SER A 179 33.81 -17.95 -40.23
C SER A 179 33.46 -19.44 -40.27
N LYS A 180 32.54 -19.85 -41.16
CA LYS A 180 32.20 -21.27 -41.36
C LYS A 180 33.39 -22.04 -41.95
N LEU A 181 34.11 -21.48 -42.92
CA LEU A 181 35.29 -22.10 -43.53
C LEU A 181 36.47 -22.20 -42.54
N ALA A 182 36.73 -21.16 -41.77
CA ALA A 182 37.74 -21.18 -40.69
C ALA A 182 37.43 -22.26 -39.64
N LYS A 183 36.14 -22.48 -39.33
CA LYS A 183 35.72 -23.57 -38.43
C LYS A 183 35.96 -24.95 -39.05
N LYS A 184 35.73 -25.14 -40.35
CA LYS A 184 36.03 -26.40 -41.05
C LYS A 184 37.52 -26.71 -41.05
N HIS A 185 38.36 -25.70 -41.29
CA HIS A 185 39.82 -25.81 -41.19
C HIS A 185 40.29 -26.21 -39.79
N ARG A 186 39.82 -25.52 -38.74
CA ARG A 186 40.17 -25.85 -37.35
C ARG A 186 39.70 -27.24 -36.92
N ASN A 187 38.56 -27.69 -37.42
CA ASN A 187 38.03 -29.03 -37.18
C ASN A 187 38.77 -30.13 -37.97
N GLY A 188 39.82 -29.78 -38.73
CA GLY A 188 40.63 -30.74 -39.49
C GLY A 188 39.95 -31.26 -40.75
N GLN A 189 38.89 -30.61 -41.23
CA GLN A 189 38.18 -30.97 -42.47
C GLN A 189 38.85 -30.39 -43.72
N MET A 190 39.92 -29.61 -43.55
CA MET A 190 40.76 -29.05 -44.60
C MET A 190 42.22 -29.35 -44.23
N GLU A 191 43.06 -29.57 -45.25
CA GLU A 191 44.49 -29.79 -45.04
C GLU A 191 45.16 -28.52 -44.51
N LYS A 192 46.00 -28.68 -43.48
CA LYS A 192 46.76 -27.58 -42.89
C LYS A 192 48.02 -27.32 -43.71
N ILE A 193 48.15 -26.11 -44.23
CA ILE A 193 49.31 -25.66 -45.00
C ILE A 193 49.82 -24.39 -44.33
N ASP A 194 50.80 -24.52 -43.43
CA ASP A 194 51.19 -23.46 -42.48
C ASP A 194 51.48 -22.09 -43.11
N TRP A 195 52.13 -22.04 -44.27
CA TRP A 195 52.46 -20.78 -44.93
C TRP A 195 51.24 -20.11 -45.57
N LEU A 196 50.35 -20.91 -46.17
CA LEU A 196 49.12 -20.44 -46.83
C LEU A 196 48.07 -20.08 -45.79
N ASP A 197 47.97 -20.87 -44.72
CA ASP A 197 47.09 -20.63 -43.58
C ASP A 197 47.42 -19.29 -42.90
N ARG A 198 48.71 -18.98 -42.69
CA ARG A 198 49.11 -17.67 -42.13
C ARG A 198 48.68 -16.49 -43.00
N LEU A 199 48.80 -16.62 -44.32
CA LEU A 199 48.46 -15.56 -45.26
C LEU A 199 46.92 -15.41 -45.39
N THR A 200 46.21 -16.53 -45.44
CA THR A 200 44.74 -16.55 -45.53
C THR A 200 44.07 -16.12 -44.24
N PHE A 201 44.59 -16.46 -43.05
CA PHE A 201 44.06 -15.95 -41.78
C PHE A 201 44.28 -14.45 -41.63
N ARG A 202 45.42 -13.92 -42.10
CA ARG A 202 45.68 -12.48 -42.13
C ARG A 202 44.72 -11.74 -43.06
N GLU A 203 44.50 -12.25 -44.27
CA GLU A 203 43.51 -11.68 -45.20
C GLU A 203 42.08 -11.78 -44.63
N LEU A 204 41.75 -12.90 -43.97
CA LEU A 204 40.46 -13.10 -43.32
C LEU A 204 40.22 -12.08 -42.20
N GLU A 205 41.26 -11.77 -41.41
CA GLU A 205 41.21 -10.75 -40.36
C GLU A 205 40.99 -9.34 -40.94
N MET A 206 41.71 -8.99 -42.03
CA MET A 206 41.53 -7.68 -42.71
C MET A 206 40.13 -7.52 -43.33
N ILE A 207 39.59 -8.59 -43.93
CA ILE A 207 38.23 -8.59 -44.49
C ILE A 207 37.19 -8.44 -43.37
N ASN A 208 37.36 -9.17 -42.26
CA ASN A 208 36.46 -9.09 -41.10
C ASN A 208 36.48 -7.69 -40.47
N GLU A 209 37.66 -7.09 -40.29
CA GLU A 209 37.81 -5.74 -39.76
C GLU A 209 37.19 -4.68 -40.66
N LYS A 210 37.31 -4.83 -41.99
CA LYS A 210 36.67 -3.93 -42.96
C LYS A 210 35.14 -4.03 -42.89
N GLU A 211 34.59 -5.25 -42.90
CA GLU A 211 33.14 -5.47 -42.86
C GLU A 211 32.51 -5.03 -41.52
N LYS A 212 33.23 -5.18 -40.41
CA LYS A 212 32.81 -4.67 -39.08
C LYS A 212 32.78 -3.14 -39.03
N ARG A 213 33.76 -2.46 -39.65
CA ARG A 213 33.76 -0.98 -39.76
C ARG A 213 32.59 -0.47 -40.59
N ASP A 214 32.28 -1.14 -41.70
CA ASP A 214 31.18 -0.75 -42.59
C ASP A 214 29.79 -1.00 -41.96
N SER A 215 29.69 -1.82 -40.91
CA SER A 215 28.43 -2.31 -40.33
C SER A 215 27.72 -1.36 -39.36
N GLN A 216 28.28 -0.19 -38.97
CA GLN A 216 27.68 0.75 -37.98
C GLN A 216 27.27 0.15 -36.61
N PHE A 217 27.68 -1.09 -36.31
CA PHE A 217 27.37 -1.81 -35.08
C PHE A 217 28.65 -2.26 -34.38
N LEU A 218 28.58 -2.42 -33.06
CA LEU A 218 29.64 -3.03 -32.27
C LEU A 218 29.55 -4.57 -32.33
N TYR A 219 30.70 -5.23 -32.38
CA TYR A 219 30.84 -6.68 -32.35
C TYR A 219 31.74 -7.13 -31.21
N LEU A 220 31.23 -7.99 -30.33
CA LEU A 220 31.94 -8.57 -29.20
C LEU A 220 32.38 -10.00 -29.53
N MET A 221 33.68 -10.27 -29.48
CA MET A 221 34.24 -11.62 -29.64
C MET A 221 34.12 -12.40 -28.32
N VAL A 222 33.50 -13.57 -28.38
CA VAL A 222 33.30 -14.47 -27.23
C VAL A 222 33.78 -15.89 -27.57
N GLU A 223 34.58 -16.51 -26.70
CA GLU A 223 35.04 -17.89 -26.84
C GLU A 223 34.31 -18.80 -25.85
N PHE A 224 33.61 -19.81 -26.38
CA PHE A 224 33.03 -20.87 -25.58
C PHE A 224 34.04 -22.01 -25.37
N PRO A 225 34.03 -22.64 -24.18
CA PRO A 225 35.03 -23.63 -23.81
C PRO A 225 34.91 -24.90 -24.63
N GLN A 226 36.04 -25.48 -25.00
CA GLN A 226 36.14 -26.80 -25.62
C GLN A 226 36.44 -27.84 -24.54
N VAL A 227 35.70 -28.95 -24.54
CA VAL A 227 35.83 -30.00 -23.53
C VAL A 227 36.77 -31.08 -24.07
N PHE A 228 37.93 -31.23 -23.41
CA PHE A 228 38.89 -32.29 -23.69
C PHE A 228 38.88 -33.30 -22.54
N ILE A 229 38.74 -34.58 -22.86
CA ILE A 229 38.89 -35.69 -21.91
C ILE A 229 39.93 -36.63 -22.52
N ASP A 230 41.01 -36.91 -21.80
CA ASP A 230 42.12 -37.76 -22.26
C ASP A 230 42.64 -37.38 -23.65
N GLU A 231 42.96 -36.08 -23.84
CA GLU A 231 43.47 -35.47 -25.10
C GLU A 231 42.52 -35.56 -26.30
N LYS A 232 41.26 -35.95 -26.08
CA LYS A 232 40.23 -36.09 -27.12
C LYS A 232 39.15 -35.03 -26.95
N LEU A 233 38.75 -34.39 -28.05
CA LEU A 233 37.68 -33.38 -28.07
C LEU A 233 36.30 -34.03 -28.00
N TYR A 234 35.45 -33.58 -27.07
CA TYR A 234 34.06 -34.03 -26.91
C TYR A 234 33.06 -32.89 -27.17
N SER A 235 31.98 -33.19 -27.88
CA SER A 235 30.81 -32.31 -28.03
C SER A 235 29.79 -32.57 -26.92
N VAL A 236 29.35 -31.53 -26.21
CA VAL A 236 28.41 -31.69 -25.08
C VAL A 236 26.97 -31.65 -25.61
N ILE A 237 26.16 -32.66 -25.26
CA ILE A 237 24.72 -32.74 -25.56
C ILE A 237 23.94 -32.51 -24.26
N HIS A 238 22.87 -31.72 -24.30
CA HIS A 238 21.96 -31.59 -23.16
C HIS A 238 21.19 -32.91 -22.92
N LEU A 239 21.36 -33.52 -21.73
CA LEU A 239 20.67 -34.75 -21.35
C LEU A 239 20.05 -34.58 -19.96
N GLU A 240 18.73 -34.45 -19.89
CA GLU A 240 17.99 -34.41 -18.63
C GLU A 240 18.04 -35.78 -17.95
N LYS A 241 18.49 -35.83 -16.69
CA LYS A 241 18.34 -37.04 -15.87
C LYS A 241 16.88 -37.13 -15.44
N ASN A 242 16.20 -38.21 -15.82
CA ASN A 242 14.88 -38.53 -15.28
C ASN A 242 14.91 -38.48 -13.75
N SER A 243 13.90 -37.82 -13.17
CA SER A 243 13.70 -37.49 -11.76
C SER A 243 13.54 -38.69 -10.79
N SER A 244 13.97 -39.88 -11.20
CA SER A 244 13.90 -41.13 -10.44
C SER A 244 15.18 -41.45 -9.66
N SER A 245 16.24 -40.64 -9.76
CA SER A 245 17.50 -40.90 -9.07
C SER A 245 17.49 -40.29 -7.67
N ALA A 246 17.48 -41.16 -6.65
CA ALA A 246 17.55 -40.79 -5.24
C ALA A 246 18.73 -39.85 -4.95
N LEU A 247 18.44 -38.70 -4.35
CA LEU A 247 19.46 -37.78 -3.84
C LEU A 247 20.13 -38.41 -2.62
N THR A 248 21.41 -38.76 -2.73
CA THR A 248 22.25 -39.14 -1.59
C THR A 248 22.50 -37.92 -0.70
N PHE A 249 21.97 -37.98 0.52
CA PHE A 249 22.17 -37.01 1.58
C PHE A 249 23.65 -36.90 1.99
N ILE A 250 24.22 -35.69 1.98
CA ILE A 250 25.60 -35.44 2.42
C ILE A 250 25.56 -34.96 3.89
N PRO A 251 26.12 -35.69 4.86
CA PRO A 251 25.84 -35.51 6.29
C PRO A 251 26.73 -34.49 7.00
N LYS A 252 27.17 -33.40 6.35
CA LYS A 252 27.94 -32.34 7.03
C LYS A 252 27.58 -30.94 6.52
N PRO A 253 26.75 -30.17 7.24
CA PRO A 253 26.56 -28.76 6.93
C PRO A 253 27.79 -27.96 7.41
N LYS A 254 28.53 -27.37 6.47
CA LYS A 254 29.31 -26.16 6.78
C LYS A 254 28.30 -25.01 6.81
N ILE A 255 28.24 -24.28 7.93
CA ILE A 255 27.44 -23.07 8.01
C ILE A 255 28.00 -22.09 6.99
N VAL A 256 27.24 -21.84 5.93
CA VAL A 256 27.53 -20.83 4.90
C VAL A 256 26.24 -20.04 4.73
N VAL A 257 26.34 -18.73 4.78
CA VAL A 257 25.24 -17.84 4.41
C VAL A 257 25.15 -17.86 2.89
N VAL A 258 24.17 -18.57 2.35
CA VAL A 258 23.86 -18.59 0.92
C VAL A 258 22.66 -17.66 0.71
N PRO A 259 22.71 -16.71 -0.23
CA PRO A 259 21.52 -15.99 -0.67
C PRO A 259 20.56 -17.02 -1.27
N ASP A 260 19.44 -17.25 -0.59
CA ASP A 260 18.43 -18.19 -1.05
C ASP A 260 17.53 -17.48 -2.07
N CYS A 261 17.73 -17.81 -3.35
CA CYS A 261 16.95 -17.28 -4.46
C CYS A 261 15.48 -17.74 -4.41
N GLU A 262 15.18 -18.78 -3.63
CA GLU A 262 13.86 -19.39 -3.49
C GLU A 262 13.13 -18.93 -2.21
N ILE A 263 13.71 -18.04 -1.38
CA ILE A 263 13.10 -17.58 -0.12
C ILE A 263 11.76 -16.83 -0.32
N HIS A 264 11.53 -16.31 -1.53
CA HIS A 264 10.29 -15.66 -1.93
C HIS A 264 9.38 -16.59 -2.77
N GLN A 265 9.79 -17.83 -3.02
CA GLN A 265 8.98 -18.83 -3.70
C GLN A 265 8.16 -19.63 -2.67
N GLU A 266 7.02 -20.17 -3.10
CA GLU A 266 6.16 -20.98 -2.24
C GLU A 266 6.87 -22.25 -1.77
N ASN A 267 6.78 -22.55 -0.47
CA ASN A 267 7.24 -23.83 0.06
C ASN A 267 6.37 -24.98 -0.49
N LEU A 268 6.92 -25.75 -1.43
CA LEU A 268 6.22 -26.85 -2.10
C LEU A 268 5.76 -27.96 -1.12
N VAL A 269 6.49 -28.16 -0.01
CA VAL A 269 6.14 -29.15 1.02
C VAL A 269 4.89 -28.71 1.77
N GLU A 270 4.85 -27.45 2.20
CA GLU A 270 3.68 -26.86 2.87
C GLU A 270 2.47 -26.85 1.94
N ARG A 271 2.65 -26.47 0.66
CA ARG A 271 1.56 -26.51 -0.32
C ARG A 271 1.01 -27.92 -0.54
N LYS A 272 1.89 -28.92 -0.58
CA LYS A 272 1.48 -30.33 -0.66
C LYS A 272 0.75 -30.77 0.60
N HIS A 273 1.24 -30.40 1.78
CA HIS A 273 0.57 -30.67 3.06
C HIS A 273 -0.83 -30.06 3.09
N HIS A 274 -0.98 -28.77 2.77
CA HIS A 274 -2.28 -28.08 2.70
C HIS A 274 -3.25 -28.78 1.74
N ARG A 275 -2.81 -29.10 0.51
CA ARG A 275 -3.67 -29.80 -0.47
C ARG A 275 -4.12 -31.18 -0.01
N LEU A 276 -3.28 -31.89 0.74
CA LEU A 276 -3.62 -33.20 1.29
C LEU A 276 -4.57 -33.08 2.49
N SER A 277 -4.27 -32.19 3.43
CA SER A 277 -5.08 -31.95 4.64
C SER A 277 -6.48 -31.42 4.31
N ARG A 278 -6.61 -30.63 3.23
CA ARG A 278 -7.87 -30.01 2.78
C ARG A 278 -8.56 -30.74 1.63
N SER A 279 -8.08 -31.94 1.27
CA SER A 279 -8.62 -32.71 0.14
C SER A 279 -10.13 -32.95 0.27
N ALA A 280 -10.86 -32.73 -0.82
CA ALA A 280 -12.32 -32.86 -0.89
C ALA A 280 -12.87 -34.24 -0.45
N ARG A 281 -12.01 -35.27 -0.41
CA ARG A 281 -12.35 -36.61 0.10
C ARG A 281 -12.63 -36.64 1.61
N SER A 282 -12.15 -35.66 2.38
CA SER A 282 -12.39 -35.57 3.83
C SER A 282 -13.75 -34.93 4.19
N GLY A 283 -14.43 -34.31 3.23
CA GLY A 283 -15.57 -33.42 3.49
C GLY A 283 -16.83 -34.06 4.10
N THR A 284 -17.01 -35.38 4.01
CA THR A 284 -18.17 -36.08 4.60
C THR A 284 -17.98 -36.41 6.08
N SER A 285 -16.73 -36.55 6.55
CA SER A 285 -16.43 -36.87 7.96
C SER A 285 -16.31 -35.62 8.85
N ASP A 286 -16.10 -34.44 8.26
CA ASP A 286 -15.82 -33.20 8.99
C ASP A 286 -17.03 -32.55 9.67
N ARG A 287 -18.27 -32.86 9.22
CA ARG A 287 -19.49 -32.21 9.72
C ARG A 287 -19.78 -32.50 11.20
N ASP A 288 -19.38 -33.68 11.68
CA ASP A 288 -19.65 -34.14 13.05
C ASP A 288 -18.46 -33.95 14.01
N VAL A 289 -17.36 -33.38 13.52
CA VAL A 289 -16.11 -33.24 14.30
C VAL A 289 -16.24 -32.09 15.30
N LYS A 290 -16.26 -32.42 16.59
CA LYS A 290 -16.21 -31.45 17.70
C LYS A 290 -14.79 -31.34 18.26
N PRO A 291 -14.32 -30.13 18.60
CA PRO A 291 -12.96 -29.95 19.12
C PRO A 291 -12.82 -30.50 20.55
N ASN A 292 -11.67 -31.11 20.83
CA ASN A 292 -11.26 -31.45 22.20
C ASN A 292 -11.00 -30.18 23.03
N ALA A 293 -11.00 -30.27 24.37
CA ALA A 293 -10.84 -29.11 25.26
C ALA A 293 -9.62 -28.23 24.91
N ILE A 294 -8.46 -28.85 24.66
CA ILE A 294 -7.23 -28.14 24.26
C ILE A 294 -7.42 -27.39 22.93
N ILE A 295 -8.06 -28.03 21.94
CA ILE A 295 -8.29 -27.45 20.61
C ILE A 295 -9.34 -26.34 20.68
N ARG A 296 -10.34 -26.48 21.54
CA ARG A 296 -11.34 -25.43 21.77
C ARG A 296 -10.68 -24.21 22.39
N ASP A 297 -9.78 -24.39 23.34
CA ASP A 297 -9.09 -23.29 24.01
C ASP A 297 -8.10 -22.60 23.05
N THR A 298 -7.42 -23.34 22.15
CA THR A 298 -6.61 -22.73 21.09
C THR A 298 -7.47 -21.99 20.05
N LEU A 299 -8.59 -22.56 19.60
CA LEU A 299 -9.55 -21.88 18.72
C LEU A 299 -10.10 -20.59 19.35
N ASN A 300 -10.44 -20.63 20.64
CA ASN A 300 -10.88 -19.44 21.37
C ASN A 300 -9.76 -18.39 21.48
N SER A 301 -8.52 -18.80 21.71
CA SER A 301 -7.38 -17.89 21.69
C SER A 301 -7.22 -17.22 20.32
N ILE A 302 -7.31 -17.98 19.24
CA ILE A 302 -7.20 -17.45 17.87
C ILE A 302 -8.36 -16.50 17.53
N VAL A 303 -9.59 -16.82 17.94
CA VAL A 303 -10.77 -16.01 17.62
C VAL A 303 -10.83 -14.73 18.45
N TYR A 304 -10.49 -14.77 19.74
CA TYR A 304 -10.72 -13.66 20.67
C TYR A 304 -9.48 -12.86 21.05
N ARG A 305 -8.27 -13.45 21.02
CA ARG A 305 -7.03 -12.73 21.37
C ARG A 305 -6.29 -12.18 20.17
N TYR A 306 -6.33 -12.87 19.02
CA TYR A 306 -5.59 -12.42 17.85
C TYR A 306 -6.28 -11.22 17.22
N SER A 307 -5.54 -10.11 17.13
CA SER A 307 -5.93 -8.94 16.34
C SER A 307 -6.27 -9.32 14.90
N SER A 308 -7.12 -8.53 14.25
CA SER A 308 -7.43 -8.67 12.83
C SER A 308 -6.17 -8.55 11.96
N THR A 309 -5.13 -7.86 12.42
CA THR A 309 -3.85 -7.72 11.69
C THR A 309 -2.90 -8.91 11.85
N TYR A 310 -3.15 -9.81 12.81
CA TYR A 310 -2.23 -10.90 13.12
C TYR A 310 -2.22 -11.96 12.01
N PRO A 311 -1.05 -12.31 11.42
CA PRO A 311 -0.95 -13.34 10.41
C PRO A 311 -1.16 -14.73 11.02
N LEU A 312 -2.05 -15.53 10.42
CA LEU A 312 -2.30 -16.90 10.86
C LEU A 312 -1.23 -17.84 10.29
N SER A 313 -0.64 -18.66 11.16
CA SER A 313 0.30 -19.71 10.73
C SER A 313 -0.41 -20.81 9.93
N SER A 314 0.35 -21.55 9.12
CA SER A 314 -0.17 -22.64 8.28
C SER A 314 -0.91 -23.71 9.11
N GLU A 315 -0.41 -24.05 10.30
CA GLU A 315 -1.05 -25.00 11.21
C GLU A 315 -2.38 -24.47 11.76
N GLU A 316 -2.42 -23.20 12.18
CA GLU A 316 -3.65 -22.57 12.69
C GLU A 316 -4.72 -22.48 11.60
N GLN A 317 -4.33 -22.16 10.36
CA GLN A 317 -5.25 -22.14 9.22
C GLN A 317 -5.87 -23.52 8.94
N ASP A 318 -5.07 -24.59 9.04
CA ASP A 318 -5.57 -25.96 8.85
C ASP A 318 -6.50 -26.40 9.99
N ILE A 319 -6.23 -25.98 11.23
CA ILE A 319 -7.14 -26.22 12.36
C ILE A 319 -8.46 -25.50 12.15
N ILE A 320 -8.45 -24.22 11.75
CA ILE A 320 -9.67 -23.45 11.45
C ILE A 320 -10.47 -24.12 10.32
N TRP A 321 -9.79 -24.54 9.25
CA TRP A 321 -10.43 -25.23 8.13
C TRP A 321 -11.08 -26.55 8.57
N LYS A 322 -10.40 -27.35 9.40
CA LYS A 322 -10.94 -28.62 9.92
C LYS A 322 -12.22 -28.42 10.74
N TYR A 323 -12.24 -27.42 11.62
CA TYR A 323 -13.39 -27.14 12.50
C TYR A 323 -14.38 -26.10 11.95
N ARG A 324 -14.38 -25.86 10.63
CA ARG A 324 -15.23 -24.84 9.98
C ARG A 324 -16.72 -24.96 10.30
N PHE A 325 -17.26 -26.18 10.38
CA PHE A 325 -18.67 -26.39 10.73
C PHE A 325 -18.99 -26.05 12.19
N TYR A 326 -18.08 -26.35 13.12
CA TYR A 326 -18.21 -25.93 14.51
C TYR A 326 -18.12 -24.40 14.65
N LEU A 327 -17.18 -23.79 13.92
CA LEU A 327 -16.98 -22.33 13.92
C LEU A 327 -18.14 -21.56 13.29
N SER A 328 -18.96 -22.19 12.44
CA SER A 328 -20.12 -21.54 11.79
C SER A 328 -21.11 -20.90 12.78
N SER A 329 -21.20 -21.45 14.00
CA SER A 329 -22.02 -20.93 15.09
C SER A 329 -21.41 -19.70 15.77
N HIS A 330 -20.12 -19.44 15.60
CA HIS A 330 -19.38 -18.34 16.20
C HIS A 330 -19.24 -17.16 15.23
N LYS A 331 -19.95 -16.06 15.51
CA LYS A 331 -19.98 -14.85 14.66
C LYS A 331 -18.58 -14.28 14.36
N LYS A 332 -17.74 -14.14 15.40
CA LYS A 332 -16.40 -13.53 15.31
C LYS A 332 -15.36 -14.40 14.59
N ALA A 333 -15.65 -15.68 14.38
CA ALA A 333 -14.72 -16.59 13.72
C ALA A 333 -14.75 -16.46 12.18
N LEU A 334 -15.76 -15.77 11.62
CA LEU A 334 -15.96 -15.68 10.18
C LEU A 334 -14.78 -15.01 9.45
N THR A 335 -14.26 -13.90 9.97
CA THR A 335 -13.14 -13.17 9.34
C THR A 335 -11.86 -14.00 9.34
N LYS A 336 -11.61 -14.75 10.43
CA LYS A 336 -10.48 -15.68 10.55
C LYS A 336 -10.62 -16.88 9.59
N PHE A 337 -11.83 -17.41 9.43
CA PHE A 337 -12.12 -18.46 8.45
C PHE A 337 -11.88 -17.96 7.02
N LEU A 338 -12.41 -16.80 6.64
CA LEU A 338 -12.24 -16.28 5.27
C LEU A 338 -10.77 -15.98 4.92
N LYS A 339 -9.92 -15.70 5.92
CA LYS A 339 -8.46 -15.57 5.76
C LYS A 339 -7.75 -16.88 5.49
N CYS A 340 -8.29 -18.02 5.93
CA CYS A 340 -7.68 -19.32 5.71
C CYS A 340 -8.01 -19.94 4.34
N VAL A 341 -9.05 -19.44 3.65
CA VAL A 341 -9.54 -19.97 2.37
C VAL A 341 -8.54 -19.64 1.26
N ASN A 342 -8.13 -20.63 0.47
CA ASN A 342 -7.40 -20.37 -0.77
C ASN A 342 -8.39 -20.06 -1.91
N TRP A 343 -8.48 -18.77 -2.27
CA TRP A 343 -9.38 -18.27 -3.30
C TRP A 343 -9.01 -18.67 -4.73
N GLU A 344 -7.82 -19.22 -4.97
CA GLU A 344 -7.42 -19.76 -6.28
C GLU A 344 -8.01 -21.16 -6.54
N THR A 345 -8.35 -21.88 -5.47
CA THR A 345 -8.82 -23.27 -5.56
C THR A 345 -10.35 -23.32 -5.62
N ALA A 346 -10.91 -23.61 -6.79
CA ALA A 346 -12.36 -23.59 -7.03
C ALA A 346 -13.19 -24.48 -6.08
N THR A 347 -12.65 -25.61 -5.62
CA THR A 347 -13.33 -26.50 -4.66
C THR A 347 -13.43 -25.89 -3.26
N GLU A 348 -12.36 -25.24 -2.78
CA GLU A 348 -12.37 -24.54 -1.49
C GLU A 348 -13.31 -23.34 -1.53
N VAL A 349 -13.27 -22.56 -2.62
CA VAL A 349 -14.17 -21.42 -2.84
C VAL A 349 -15.63 -21.86 -2.77
N ARG A 350 -16.01 -22.93 -3.47
CA ARG A 350 -17.41 -23.42 -3.45
C ARG A 350 -17.87 -23.80 -2.05
N GLN A 351 -17.02 -24.46 -1.26
CA GLN A 351 -17.35 -24.83 0.13
C GLN A 351 -17.43 -23.61 1.04
N ALA A 352 -16.51 -22.66 0.90
CA ALA A 352 -16.51 -21.43 1.68
C ALA A 352 -17.78 -20.59 1.42
N LEU A 353 -18.22 -20.49 0.15
CA LEU A 353 -19.45 -19.78 -0.20
C LEU A 353 -20.71 -20.45 0.35
N ALA A 354 -20.80 -21.79 0.26
CA ALA A 354 -21.92 -22.54 0.84
C ALA A 354 -21.98 -22.44 2.38
N LEU A 355 -20.82 -22.31 3.02
CA LEU A 355 -20.73 -22.09 4.47
C LEU A 355 -21.08 -20.65 4.87
N LEU A 356 -20.74 -19.66 4.05
CA LEU A 356 -21.04 -18.26 4.31
C LEU A 356 -22.55 -18.01 4.45
N GLU A 357 -23.37 -18.72 3.67
CA GLU A 357 -24.85 -18.63 3.73
C GLU A 357 -25.44 -19.19 5.03
N ASN A 358 -24.78 -20.21 5.58
CA ASN A 358 -25.22 -20.89 6.81
C ASN A 358 -24.51 -20.34 8.06
N TRP A 359 -23.61 -19.37 7.91
CA TRP A 359 -22.86 -18.81 9.02
C TRP A 359 -23.74 -17.89 9.85
N SER A 360 -23.53 -17.88 11.16
CA SER A 360 -24.20 -16.93 12.06
C SER A 360 -23.94 -15.47 11.63
N PRO A 361 -24.97 -14.61 11.54
CA PRO A 361 -24.81 -13.26 11.03
C PRO A 361 -23.82 -12.46 11.88
N MET A 362 -22.83 -11.87 11.21
CA MET A 362 -21.74 -11.14 11.84
C MET A 362 -22.19 -9.73 12.26
N ASP A 363 -21.56 -9.15 13.28
CA ASP A 363 -21.86 -7.78 13.70
C ASP A 363 -21.41 -6.76 12.63
N VAL A 364 -22.10 -5.62 12.55
CA VAL A 364 -21.84 -4.58 11.53
C VAL A 364 -20.40 -4.05 11.62
N GLU A 365 -19.90 -3.89 12.84
CA GLU A 365 -18.56 -3.37 13.12
C GLU A 365 -17.45 -4.30 12.60
N ASP A 366 -17.66 -5.62 12.69
CA ASP A 366 -16.74 -6.64 12.18
C ASP A 366 -16.83 -6.75 10.64
N ALA A 367 -17.96 -6.38 10.02
CA ALA A 367 -18.13 -6.37 8.57
C ALA A 367 -17.22 -5.36 7.85
N LEU A 368 -16.76 -4.33 8.55
CA LEU A 368 -15.78 -3.38 8.02
C LEU A 368 -14.44 -4.06 7.69
N GLU A 369 -14.07 -5.13 8.40
CA GLU A 369 -12.84 -5.88 8.12
C GLU A 369 -12.87 -6.55 6.74
N LEU A 370 -14.05 -7.02 6.32
CA LEU A 370 -14.25 -7.69 5.03
C LEU A 370 -14.14 -6.74 3.83
N LEU A 371 -14.12 -5.42 4.07
CA LEU A 371 -13.93 -4.41 3.04
C LEU A 371 -12.46 -4.02 2.85
N ASN A 372 -11.54 -4.59 3.63
CA ASN A 372 -10.11 -4.32 3.49
C ASN A 372 -9.50 -4.98 2.23
N SER A 373 -8.25 -4.62 1.90
CA SER A 373 -7.51 -5.10 0.72
C SER A 373 -7.28 -6.62 0.68
N THR A 374 -7.34 -7.28 1.84
CA THR A 374 -7.20 -8.74 2.01
C THR A 374 -8.33 -9.50 1.32
N PHE A 375 -9.55 -8.95 1.28
CA PHE A 375 -10.74 -9.64 0.79
C PHE A 375 -11.22 -9.03 -0.52
N ARG A 376 -10.77 -9.62 -1.64
CA ARG A 376 -11.13 -9.16 -3.00
C ARG A 376 -12.31 -9.90 -3.62
N HIS A 377 -12.75 -11.01 -3.03
CA HIS A 377 -13.80 -11.84 -3.62
C HIS A 377 -15.18 -11.12 -3.58
N PRO A 378 -15.89 -10.98 -4.72
CA PRO A 378 -17.13 -10.21 -4.79
C PRO A 378 -18.23 -10.64 -3.80
N VAL A 379 -18.43 -11.94 -3.56
CA VAL A 379 -19.46 -12.41 -2.61
C VAL A 379 -19.16 -12.02 -1.17
N VAL A 380 -17.89 -12.04 -0.78
CA VAL A 380 -17.49 -11.68 0.59
C VAL A 380 -17.76 -10.19 0.82
N ARG A 381 -17.45 -9.35 -0.18
CA ARG A 381 -17.77 -7.92 -0.14
C ARG A 381 -19.28 -7.68 -0.19
N TRP A 382 -20.02 -8.43 -0.99
CA TRP A 382 -21.49 -8.34 -1.04
C TRP A 382 -22.13 -8.72 0.31
N TYR A 383 -21.63 -9.76 0.98
CA TYR A 383 -22.06 -10.11 2.32
C TYR A 383 -21.77 -8.96 3.30
N ALA A 384 -20.59 -8.36 3.24
CA ALA A 384 -20.25 -7.19 4.05
C ALA A 384 -21.20 -6.00 3.80
N ILE A 385 -21.53 -5.71 2.54
CA ILE A 385 -22.49 -4.66 2.15
C ILE A 385 -23.90 -4.97 2.69
N THR A 386 -24.32 -6.23 2.63
CA THR A 386 -25.62 -6.67 3.16
C THR A 386 -25.70 -6.44 4.68
N ARG A 387 -24.61 -6.72 5.42
CA ARG A 387 -24.52 -6.40 6.85
C ARG A 387 -24.51 -4.89 7.11
N LEU A 388 -23.82 -4.10 6.29
CA LEU A 388 -23.80 -2.64 6.41
C LEU A 388 -25.17 -2.00 6.14
N ASN A 389 -26.04 -2.65 5.35
CA ASN A 389 -27.38 -2.15 5.10
C ASN A 389 -28.29 -2.19 6.36
N GLU A 390 -27.96 -3.02 7.35
CA GLU A 390 -28.64 -3.04 8.65
C GLU A 390 -28.18 -1.88 9.56
N ALA A 391 -27.08 -1.21 9.24
CA ALA A 391 -26.55 -0.11 10.04
C ALA A 391 -27.41 1.15 9.89
N SER A 392 -27.67 1.83 11.01
CA SER A 392 -28.32 3.15 10.98
C SER A 392 -27.43 4.20 10.30
N ASP A 393 -28.05 5.25 9.77
CA ASP A 393 -27.37 6.35 9.09
C ASP A 393 -26.36 7.07 10.00
N GLU A 394 -26.62 7.13 11.31
CA GLU A 394 -25.71 7.75 12.27
C GLU A 394 -24.40 6.98 12.45
N TYR A 395 -24.47 5.64 12.47
CA TYR A 395 -23.27 4.80 12.51
C TYR A 395 -22.56 4.80 11.17
N LEU A 396 -23.31 4.79 10.06
CA LEU A 396 -22.74 4.87 8.72
C LEU A 396 -21.92 6.17 8.54
N LEU A 397 -22.41 7.29 9.07
CA LEU A 397 -21.68 8.56 9.06
C LEU A 397 -20.33 8.48 9.79
N LEU A 398 -20.24 7.70 10.88
CA LEU A 398 -18.98 7.49 11.62
C LEU A 398 -17.96 6.65 10.86
N TYR A 399 -18.38 5.90 9.83
CA TYR A 399 -17.50 5.05 9.03
C TYR A 399 -17.36 5.54 7.58
N LEU A 400 -18.07 6.61 7.22
CA LEU A 400 -18.21 7.04 5.82
C LEU A 400 -16.86 7.37 5.17
N LEU A 401 -15.95 8.02 5.91
CA LEU A 401 -14.62 8.33 5.40
C LEU A 401 -13.87 7.03 5.02
N GLN A 402 -13.89 6.04 5.89
CA GLN A 402 -13.22 4.75 5.70
C GLN A 402 -13.88 3.93 4.57
N LEU A 403 -15.21 4.00 4.45
CA LEU A 403 -15.94 3.35 3.36
C LEU A 403 -15.61 3.98 1.99
N VAL A 404 -15.41 5.29 1.93
CA VAL A 404 -14.94 5.97 0.71
C VAL A 404 -13.53 5.50 0.35
N GLN A 405 -12.64 5.30 1.32
CA GLN A 405 -11.30 4.73 1.07
C GLN A 405 -11.38 3.26 0.64
N ALA A 406 -12.30 2.48 1.19
CA ALA A 406 -12.49 1.07 0.83
C ALA A 406 -12.93 0.84 -0.63
N LEU A 407 -13.40 1.89 -1.33
CA LEU A 407 -13.69 1.85 -2.77
C LEU A 407 -12.43 1.54 -3.60
N LYS A 408 -11.22 1.88 -3.13
CA LYS A 408 -9.95 1.57 -3.80
C LYS A 408 -9.71 0.07 -3.99
N TYR A 409 -10.32 -0.75 -3.13
CA TYR A 409 -10.15 -2.19 -3.12
C TYR A 409 -11.23 -2.94 -3.92
N GLU A 410 -12.18 -2.24 -4.54
CA GLU A 410 -13.16 -2.88 -5.42
C GLU A 410 -12.55 -3.24 -6.78
N PRO A 411 -12.93 -4.40 -7.36
CA PRO A 411 -12.56 -4.73 -8.72
C PRO A 411 -13.35 -3.84 -9.69
N PHE A 412 -12.70 -2.83 -10.28
CA PHE A 412 -13.27 -2.04 -11.37
C PHE A 412 -12.95 -2.73 -12.70
N ASP A 413 -13.90 -3.49 -13.25
CA ASP A 413 -13.79 -4.00 -14.60
C ASP A 413 -13.85 -2.85 -15.62
N GLU A 414 -12.88 -2.77 -16.53
CA GLU A 414 -12.83 -1.77 -17.62
C GLU A 414 -14.06 -1.83 -18.55
N SER A 415 -14.83 -2.93 -18.51
CA SER A 415 -16.11 -3.10 -19.23
C SER A 415 -17.28 -2.32 -18.62
N SER A 416 -17.12 -1.78 -17.40
CA SER A 416 -18.12 -0.92 -16.74
C SER A 416 -18.05 0.55 -17.16
N ASN A 417 -17.32 0.87 -18.23
CA ASN A 417 -17.57 2.04 -19.07
C ASN A 417 -18.82 1.83 -19.95
N PHE A 418 -19.96 1.49 -19.33
CA PHE A 418 -21.24 1.51 -20.03
C PHE A 418 -21.76 2.95 -20.02
N SER A 419 -21.49 3.63 -21.13
CA SER A 419 -22.33 4.74 -21.58
C SER A 419 -23.80 4.32 -21.50
N ALA A 420 -24.66 5.29 -21.17
CA ALA A 420 -26.10 5.12 -21.06
C ALA A 420 -26.67 4.27 -22.21
N ARG A 421 -26.96 2.99 -21.95
CA ARG A 421 -27.76 2.16 -22.84
C ARG A 421 -29.13 1.94 -22.21
N SER A 422 -30.15 2.20 -23.01
CA SER A 422 -31.55 1.92 -22.76
C SER A 422 -31.80 0.43 -22.48
N PRO A 423 -32.89 0.08 -21.77
CA PRO A 423 -33.11 -1.25 -21.20
C PRO A 423 -33.69 -2.26 -22.21
N THR A 424 -33.16 -2.35 -23.42
CA THR A 424 -33.61 -3.30 -24.45
C THR A 424 -32.43 -3.82 -25.23
N GLU A 425 -31.87 -4.96 -24.79
CA GLU A 425 -31.25 -6.03 -25.59
C GLU A 425 -30.36 -6.90 -24.68
N ARG A 426 -30.91 -8.01 -24.17
CA ARG A 426 -30.11 -9.13 -23.65
C ARG A 426 -29.64 -9.94 -24.87
N LYS A 427 -28.34 -10.03 -25.09
CA LYS A 427 -27.74 -11.10 -25.89
C LYS A 427 -26.89 -11.97 -24.97
N GLU A 428 -27.16 -13.27 -25.05
CA GLU A 428 -26.54 -14.35 -24.30
C GLU A 428 -25.08 -14.53 -24.70
N ILE A 429 -24.17 -14.55 -23.73
CA ILE A 429 -22.74 -14.87 -23.93
C ILE A 429 -22.38 -15.94 -22.90
N PHE A 430 -22.74 -17.19 -23.18
CA PHE A 430 -22.19 -18.38 -22.52
C PHE A 430 -22.28 -19.55 -23.51
N GLN A 431 -21.26 -19.68 -24.35
CA GLN A 431 -21.08 -20.87 -25.21
C GLN A 431 -19.62 -21.32 -25.27
N SER A 432 -18.79 -21.00 -24.28
CA SER A 432 -17.35 -21.35 -24.34
C SER A 432 -16.77 -21.99 -23.07
N TYR A 433 -17.58 -22.52 -22.16
CA TYR A 433 -17.09 -23.24 -20.98
C TYR A 433 -17.88 -24.51 -20.63
N GLU A 434 -18.44 -25.20 -21.62
CA GLU A 434 -19.10 -26.51 -21.40
C GLU A 434 -18.58 -27.68 -22.23
N GLU A 435 -17.55 -27.53 -23.07
CA GLU A 435 -16.95 -28.70 -23.75
C GLU A 435 -15.49 -28.90 -23.35
N SER A 436 -15.26 -29.78 -22.37
CA SER A 436 -14.12 -30.71 -22.36
C SER A 436 -14.15 -31.59 -21.11
N SER A 437 -14.99 -32.62 -21.10
CA SER A 437 -14.68 -33.96 -20.53
C SER A 437 -15.92 -34.86 -20.56
N GLU A 438 -16.34 -35.30 -21.75
CA GLU A 438 -17.03 -36.58 -21.85
C GLU A 438 -15.97 -37.69 -21.79
N VAL A 439 -15.90 -38.38 -20.66
CA VAL A 439 -15.35 -39.74 -20.62
C VAL A 439 -16.56 -40.66 -20.58
N GLN A 440 -16.81 -41.32 -21.71
CA GLN A 440 -17.75 -42.43 -21.83
C GLN A 440 -17.43 -43.50 -20.79
N TYR A 441 -18.41 -43.80 -19.93
CA TYR A 441 -18.61 -45.15 -19.42
C TYR A 441 -20.02 -45.58 -19.82
N ASP A 442 -20.05 -46.59 -20.67
CA ASP A 442 -21.19 -47.44 -20.97
C ASP A 442 -21.69 -48.07 -19.65
N ASP A 443 -22.95 -47.84 -19.25
CA ASP A 443 -23.91 -48.93 -19.01
C ASP A 443 -25.33 -48.41 -18.65
N LEU A 444 -26.29 -48.92 -19.42
CA LEU A 444 -27.68 -49.29 -19.13
C LEU A 444 -28.61 -48.36 -18.31
N GLN A 445 -29.70 -47.97 -18.99
CA GLN A 445 -30.91 -47.30 -18.53
C GLN A 445 -31.94 -48.30 -17.91
N PRO A 446 -33.09 -47.85 -17.36
CA PRO A 446 -33.46 -48.03 -15.95
C PRO A 446 -34.69 -48.92 -15.74
N ASP A 447 -34.98 -49.27 -14.48
CA ASP A 447 -36.33 -49.67 -14.08
C ASP A 447 -36.85 -48.85 -12.88
N ASN A 448 -38.13 -48.51 -13.00
CA ASN A 448 -38.95 -47.68 -12.14
C ASN A 448 -39.06 -48.16 -10.69
N ALA A 449 -39.10 -47.22 -9.73
CA ALA A 449 -40.21 -47.08 -8.77
C ALA A 449 -39.99 -45.93 -7.76
N GLY A 450 -40.88 -44.92 -7.84
CA GLY A 450 -41.55 -44.21 -6.74
C GLY A 450 -40.79 -43.71 -5.50
N GLY A 451 -40.82 -42.39 -5.27
CA GLY A 451 -40.53 -41.81 -3.96
C GLY A 451 -40.52 -40.29 -3.92
N ILE A 452 -41.60 -39.70 -3.41
CA ILE A 452 -41.86 -38.26 -3.23
C ILE A 452 -40.90 -37.64 -2.20
N ALA A 453 -40.16 -36.59 -2.56
CA ALA A 453 -39.63 -35.58 -1.63
C ALA A 453 -39.26 -34.28 -2.37
N GLY A 454 -39.67 -33.13 -1.83
CA GLY A 454 -39.67 -31.83 -2.49
C GLY A 454 -38.30 -31.23 -2.81
N ASN A 455 -38.16 -30.79 -4.06
CA ASN A 455 -37.05 -29.95 -4.52
C ASN A 455 -37.32 -28.48 -4.16
N THR A 456 -36.60 -27.98 -3.16
CA THR A 456 -36.34 -26.53 -2.99
C THR A 456 -34.86 -26.25 -3.25
N THR A 457 -34.62 -25.66 -4.42
CA THR A 457 -33.65 -24.57 -4.70
C THR A 457 -32.15 -24.79 -4.46
N GLU A 458 -31.47 -25.45 -5.41
CA GLU A 458 -30.05 -25.18 -5.75
C GLU A 458 -29.89 -24.03 -6.78
N GLY A 459 -31.00 -23.47 -7.28
CA GLY A 459 -31.04 -22.50 -8.37
C GLY A 459 -31.11 -21.01 -7.98
N ASP A 460 -31.30 -20.68 -6.70
CA ASP A 460 -31.64 -19.30 -6.30
C ASP A 460 -30.46 -18.33 -6.20
N ILE A 461 -29.22 -18.83 -6.09
CA ILE A 461 -28.02 -17.98 -5.95
C ILE A 461 -27.36 -17.69 -7.29
N LYS A 462 -27.34 -18.65 -8.23
CA LYS A 462 -26.79 -18.43 -9.59
C LYS A 462 -27.53 -17.31 -10.33
N ASN A 463 -28.85 -17.23 -10.17
CA ASN A 463 -29.67 -16.15 -10.76
C ASN A 463 -29.48 -14.80 -10.05
N ARG A 464 -29.12 -14.76 -8.76
CA ARG A 464 -28.76 -13.50 -8.06
C ARG A 464 -27.36 -13.00 -8.44
N TYR A 465 -26.45 -13.90 -8.81
CA TYR A 465 -25.10 -13.55 -9.24
C TYR A 465 -25.07 -12.83 -10.59
N HIS A 466 -25.96 -13.17 -11.53
CA HIS A 466 -26.08 -12.42 -12.79
C HIS A 466 -26.70 -11.02 -12.62
N SER A 467 -27.26 -10.73 -11.43
CA SER A 467 -27.66 -9.39 -11.00
C SER A 467 -26.57 -8.68 -10.17
N SER A 468 -25.42 -9.30 -9.88
CA SER A 468 -24.49 -8.83 -8.83
C SER A 468 -23.57 -7.68 -9.22
N ASN A 469 -23.39 -7.37 -10.52
CA ASN A 469 -22.78 -6.09 -10.92
C ASN A 469 -23.63 -4.87 -10.49
N ALA A 470 -24.85 -5.10 -9.96
CA ALA A 470 -25.72 -4.05 -9.42
C ALA A 470 -25.46 -3.69 -7.94
N ASN A 471 -24.68 -4.47 -7.16
CA ASN A 471 -24.58 -4.30 -5.69
C ASN A 471 -23.14 -4.11 -5.18
N ASN A 472 -22.37 -3.24 -5.84
CA ASN A 472 -21.05 -2.82 -5.37
C ASN A 472 -21.15 -1.78 -4.24
N LEU A 473 -20.10 -1.59 -3.45
CA LEU A 473 -20.02 -0.62 -2.35
C LEU A 473 -20.33 0.79 -2.85
N ALA A 474 -19.85 1.14 -4.05
CA ALA A 474 -20.18 2.40 -4.69
C ALA A 474 -21.69 2.62 -4.85
N ASN A 475 -22.44 1.60 -5.27
CA ASN A 475 -23.89 1.70 -5.46
C ASN A 475 -24.61 1.82 -4.13
N PHE A 476 -24.18 1.04 -3.12
CA PHE A 476 -24.70 1.12 -1.76
C PHE A 476 -24.55 2.53 -1.17
N LEU A 477 -23.35 3.11 -1.25
CA LEU A 477 -23.10 4.47 -0.75
C LEU A 477 -23.94 5.51 -1.48
N ILE A 478 -24.04 5.40 -2.81
CA ILE A 478 -24.87 6.31 -3.63
C ILE A 478 -26.35 6.19 -3.23
N GLU A 479 -26.89 4.98 -3.10
CA GLU A 479 -28.31 4.77 -2.76
C GLU A 479 -28.65 5.32 -1.37
N ARG A 480 -27.80 5.06 -0.36
CA ARG A 480 -28.01 5.56 1.01
C ARG A 480 -27.87 7.08 1.06
N ALA A 481 -26.88 7.66 0.38
CA ALA A 481 -26.71 9.10 0.29
C ALA A 481 -27.86 9.80 -0.45
N CYS A 482 -28.44 9.16 -1.47
CA CYS A 482 -29.62 9.69 -2.17
C CYS A 482 -30.86 9.83 -1.26
N LYS A 483 -30.97 9.00 -0.21
CA LYS A 483 -32.08 9.02 0.75
C LYS A 483 -31.85 10.00 1.92
N ASN A 484 -30.59 10.32 2.23
CA ASN A 484 -30.24 11.14 3.39
C ASN A 484 -29.35 12.35 2.97
N PRO A 485 -29.84 13.60 3.09
CA PRO A 485 -29.11 14.78 2.65
C PRO A 485 -27.83 15.05 3.45
N THR A 486 -27.77 14.64 4.72
CA THR A 486 -26.56 14.77 5.55
C THR A 486 -25.46 13.84 5.05
N LEU A 487 -25.80 12.58 4.73
CA LEU A 487 -24.86 11.64 4.12
C LEU A 487 -24.42 12.11 2.74
N ALA A 488 -25.33 12.64 1.92
CA ALA A 488 -25.00 13.23 0.62
C ALA A 488 -23.97 14.35 0.72
N ASN A 489 -24.10 15.25 1.71
CA ASN A 489 -23.15 16.33 1.94
C ASN A 489 -21.74 15.81 2.22
N TYR A 490 -21.58 14.91 3.20
CA TYR A 490 -20.26 14.40 3.55
C TYR A 490 -19.66 13.50 2.45
N LEU A 491 -20.47 12.66 1.80
CA LEU A 491 -20.03 11.83 0.68
C LEU A 491 -19.50 12.69 -0.48
N TYR A 492 -20.18 13.79 -0.81
CA TYR A 492 -19.73 14.74 -1.83
C TYR A 492 -18.33 15.27 -1.51
N TRP A 493 -18.14 15.84 -0.31
CA TRP A 493 -16.85 16.43 0.06
C TRP A 493 -15.73 15.40 0.15
N TYR A 494 -15.99 14.18 0.65
CA TYR A 494 -14.98 13.13 0.73
C TYR A 494 -14.56 12.61 -0.65
N LEU A 495 -15.50 12.44 -1.59
CA LEU A 495 -15.20 12.05 -2.97
C LEU A 495 -14.48 13.18 -3.72
N SER A 496 -14.89 14.43 -3.55
CA SER A 496 -14.28 15.58 -4.22
C SER A 496 -12.81 15.72 -3.88
N ILE A 497 -12.41 15.50 -2.61
CA ILE A 497 -11.00 15.59 -2.21
C ILE A 497 -10.15 14.50 -2.87
N GLU A 498 -10.64 13.27 -2.96
CA GLU A 498 -9.91 12.17 -3.62
C GLU A 498 -9.83 12.34 -5.15
N CYS A 499 -10.62 13.26 -5.74
CA CYS A 499 -10.51 13.64 -7.14
C CYS A 499 -9.47 14.76 -7.40
N GLU A 500 -8.94 15.41 -6.36
CA GLU A 500 -7.97 16.52 -6.50
C GLU A 500 -6.54 15.99 -6.70
N ASP A 501 -6.03 16.05 -7.93
CA ASP A 501 -4.68 15.62 -8.32
C ASP A 501 -3.61 16.66 -7.95
N GLU A 502 -2.73 16.36 -7.00
CA GLU A 502 -1.42 17.06 -6.93
C GLU A 502 -0.19 16.17 -6.67
N ARG A 503 -0.33 14.89 -6.29
CA ARG A 503 0.86 14.05 -5.97
C ARG A 503 0.64 12.56 -6.19
N SER A 504 0.74 12.08 -7.42
CA SER A 504 0.99 10.66 -7.61
C SER A 504 1.40 10.21 -9.01
N SER A 505 2.22 9.17 -9.01
CA SER A 505 2.76 8.43 -10.14
C SER A 505 1.68 7.80 -11.03
N LYS A 506 2.05 7.34 -12.23
CA LYS A 506 1.17 6.69 -13.24
C LYS A 506 0.23 5.56 -12.72
N LYS A 507 0.45 4.99 -11.52
CA LYS A 507 -0.42 3.96 -10.91
C LYS A 507 -1.73 4.53 -10.33
N ASP A 508 -1.75 5.79 -9.91
CA ASP A 508 -2.91 6.37 -9.19
C ASP A 508 -3.95 7.03 -10.11
N LEU A 509 -3.63 7.17 -11.41
CA LEU A 509 -4.57 7.70 -12.41
C LEU A 509 -5.84 6.84 -12.51
N LYS A 510 -5.72 5.51 -12.42
CA LYS A 510 -6.87 4.59 -12.45
C LYS A 510 -7.78 4.78 -11.23
N ILE A 511 -7.20 5.07 -10.05
CA ILE A 511 -7.94 5.26 -8.80
C ILE A 511 -8.63 6.63 -8.79
N SER A 512 -7.95 7.68 -9.24
CA SER A 512 -8.52 9.03 -9.38
C SER A 512 -9.69 9.06 -10.40
N GLU A 513 -9.53 8.36 -11.53
CA GLU A 513 -10.60 8.20 -12.53
C GLU A 513 -11.81 7.43 -11.97
N MET A 514 -11.56 6.41 -11.15
CA MET A 514 -12.59 5.66 -10.44
C MET A 514 -13.41 6.57 -9.51
N TYR A 515 -12.75 7.36 -8.65
CA TYR A 515 -13.44 8.29 -7.76
C TYR A 515 -14.24 9.34 -8.53
N SER A 516 -13.66 9.86 -9.61
CA SER A 516 -14.33 10.79 -10.52
C SER A 516 -15.58 10.17 -11.15
N ASN A 517 -15.52 8.89 -11.53
CA ASN A 517 -16.67 8.17 -12.08
C ASN A 517 -17.76 7.96 -11.02
N VAL A 518 -17.39 7.55 -9.80
CA VAL A 518 -18.33 7.40 -8.68
C VAL A 518 -19.01 8.72 -8.34
N LEU A 519 -18.25 9.82 -8.24
CA LEU A 519 -18.78 11.17 -8.01
C LEU A 519 -19.76 11.60 -9.13
N ARG A 520 -19.39 11.35 -10.39
CA ARG A 520 -20.27 11.64 -11.54
C ARG A 520 -21.57 10.84 -11.49
N ARG A 521 -21.50 9.55 -11.13
CA ARG A 521 -22.68 8.68 -10.96
C ARG A 521 -23.57 9.18 -9.83
N PHE A 522 -22.98 9.52 -8.69
CA PHE A 522 -23.68 10.11 -7.54
C PHE A 522 -24.43 11.38 -7.92
N LEU A 523 -23.76 12.35 -8.54
CA LEU A 523 -24.38 13.61 -8.97
C LEU A 523 -25.48 13.39 -10.03
N ASN A 524 -25.27 12.46 -10.97
CA ASN A 524 -26.28 12.09 -11.96
C ASN A 524 -27.52 11.44 -11.33
N CYS A 525 -27.34 10.57 -10.32
CA CYS A 525 -28.45 9.99 -9.57
C CYS A 525 -29.26 11.08 -8.86
N LEU A 526 -28.59 12.03 -8.21
CA LEU A 526 -29.28 13.15 -7.57
C LEU A 526 -30.02 14.05 -8.57
N PHE A 527 -29.40 14.35 -9.72
CA PHE A 527 -30.00 15.19 -10.76
C PHE A 527 -31.22 14.55 -11.44
N LYS A 528 -31.21 13.23 -11.65
CA LYS A 528 -32.33 12.50 -12.28
C LYS A 528 -33.40 12.01 -11.29
N GLY A 529 -33.12 12.09 -10.00
CA GLY A 529 -33.97 11.56 -8.93
C GLY A 529 -35.20 12.40 -8.59
N THR A 530 -35.67 12.23 -7.35
CA THR A 530 -36.81 12.96 -6.78
C THR A 530 -36.56 14.47 -6.71
N PRO A 531 -37.60 15.31 -6.56
CA PRO A 531 -37.40 16.75 -6.37
C PRO A 531 -36.48 17.09 -5.19
N GLU A 532 -36.52 16.31 -4.11
CA GLU A 532 -35.62 16.45 -2.96
C GLU A 532 -34.17 16.20 -3.34
N MET A 533 -33.90 15.13 -4.08
CA MET A 533 -32.55 14.80 -4.58
C MET A 533 -32.00 15.89 -5.51
N LYS A 534 -32.87 16.48 -6.36
CA LYS A 534 -32.51 17.62 -7.22
C LYS A 534 -32.20 18.86 -6.40
N ALA A 535 -32.94 19.11 -5.32
CA ALA A 535 -32.66 20.20 -4.39
C ALA A 535 -31.31 19.99 -3.69
N THR A 536 -31.01 18.78 -3.23
CA THR A 536 -29.68 18.43 -2.68
C THR A 536 -28.58 18.65 -3.70
N HIS A 537 -28.75 18.21 -4.95
CA HIS A 537 -27.79 18.46 -6.03
C HIS A 537 -27.53 19.96 -6.24
N ALA A 538 -28.58 20.78 -6.30
CA ALA A 538 -28.45 22.22 -6.42
C ALA A 538 -27.71 22.84 -5.23
N GLN A 539 -28.03 22.41 -4.00
CA GLN A 539 -27.37 22.87 -2.78
C GLN A 539 -25.88 22.51 -2.76
N LEU A 540 -25.49 21.30 -3.14
CA LEU A 540 -24.07 20.89 -3.22
C LEU A 540 -23.28 21.76 -4.21
N LYS A 541 -23.89 22.11 -5.34
CA LYS A 541 -23.27 22.99 -6.33
C LYS A 541 -23.10 24.42 -5.80
N GLU A 542 -24.11 24.95 -5.12
CA GLU A 542 -24.01 26.26 -4.46
C GLU A 542 -22.97 26.26 -3.34
N GLN A 543 -22.87 25.18 -2.56
CA GLN A 543 -21.82 25.00 -1.56
C GLN A 543 -20.42 25.04 -2.19
N GLN A 544 -20.19 24.31 -3.29
CA GLN A 544 -18.91 24.32 -3.99
C GLN A 544 -18.55 25.73 -4.46
N HIS A 545 -19.49 26.42 -5.12
CA HIS A 545 -19.30 27.79 -5.57
C HIS A 545 -19.02 28.74 -4.39
N PHE A 546 -19.71 28.59 -3.27
CA PHE A 546 -19.45 29.37 -2.06
C PHE A 546 -18.01 29.16 -1.55
N VAL A 547 -17.55 27.90 -1.45
CA VAL A 547 -16.20 27.56 -0.98
C VAL A 547 -15.12 28.09 -1.93
N ASP A 548 -15.25 27.90 -3.25
CA ASP A 548 -14.27 28.37 -4.24
C ASP A 548 -14.06 29.89 -4.16
N ARG A 549 -15.15 30.62 -3.92
CA ARG A 549 -15.12 32.08 -3.79
C ARG A 549 -14.52 32.51 -2.47
N LEU A 550 -14.83 31.83 -1.38
CA LEU A 550 -14.22 32.08 -0.09
C LEU A 550 -12.70 31.83 -0.15
N VAL A 551 -12.26 30.75 -0.80
CA VAL A 551 -10.85 30.45 -1.06
C VAL A 551 -10.18 31.59 -1.84
N THR A 552 -10.82 32.09 -2.89
CA THR A 552 -10.31 33.21 -3.68
C THR A 552 -10.15 34.47 -2.82
N LEU A 553 -11.14 34.78 -1.99
CA LEU A 553 -11.11 35.93 -1.08
C LEU A 553 -9.97 35.81 -0.05
N VAL A 554 -9.84 34.65 0.59
CA VAL A 554 -8.79 34.38 1.58
C VAL A 554 -7.41 34.44 0.93
N LYS A 555 -7.24 33.96 -0.32
CA LYS A 555 -6.00 34.11 -1.09
C LYS A 555 -5.64 35.58 -1.34
N ILE A 556 -6.62 36.44 -1.63
CA ILE A 556 -6.39 37.88 -1.81
C ILE A 556 -5.93 38.51 -0.48
N VAL A 557 -6.62 38.21 0.63
CA VAL A 557 -6.27 38.70 1.97
C VAL A 557 -4.89 38.20 2.42
N ALA A 558 -4.54 36.95 2.09
CA ALA A 558 -3.23 36.38 2.43
C ALA A 558 -2.08 37.10 1.70
N LYS A 559 -2.26 37.42 0.41
CA LYS A 559 -1.28 38.13 -0.44
C LYS A 559 -1.09 39.61 -0.08
N GLU A 560 -2.06 40.21 0.61
CA GLU A 560 -1.98 41.60 1.05
C GLU A 560 -0.78 41.85 1.98
N SER A 561 -0.09 42.99 1.81
CA SER A 561 1.05 43.36 2.65
C SER A 561 0.60 44.13 3.90
N GLY A 562 1.19 43.78 5.05
CA GLY A 562 0.96 44.49 6.31
C GLY A 562 0.66 43.58 7.50
N ASN A 563 0.49 44.22 8.67
CA ASN A 563 0.24 43.55 9.94
C ASN A 563 -1.16 42.92 9.99
N ARG A 564 -1.34 41.91 10.85
CA ARG A 564 -2.59 41.15 11.05
C ARG A 564 -3.83 42.04 11.20
N LYS A 565 -3.72 43.17 11.92
CA LYS A 565 -4.82 44.12 12.12
C LYS A 565 -5.29 44.74 10.79
N ARG A 566 -4.36 45.23 9.97
CA ARG A 566 -4.63 45.77 8.63
C ARG A 566 -5.21 44.71 7.69
N LYS A 567 -4.70 43.48 7.75
CA LYS A 567 -5.26 42.34 6.99
C LYS A 567 -6.69 42.03 7.42
N THR A 568 -6.98 42.09 8.72
CA THR A 568 -8.33 41.91 9.26
C THR A 568 -9.27 43.01 8.78
N GLU A 569 -8.88 44.28 8.91
CA GLU A 569 -9.67 45.43 8.43
C GLU A 569 -9.99 45.34 6.93
N LYS A 570 -8.99 44.99 6.09
CA LYS A 570 -9.22 44.75 4.67
C LYS A 570 -10.14 43.56 4.40
N PHE A 571 -10.03 42.50 5.18
CA PHE A 571 -10.92 41.35 5.04
C PHE A 571 -12.38 41.73 5.38
N GLN A 572 -12.58 42.49 6.46
CA GLN A 572 -13.89 43.04 6.82
C GLN A 572 -14.43 43.96 5.72
N GLN A 573 -13.58 44.81 5.14
CA GLN A 573 -13.94 45.68 4.02
C GLN A 573 -14.39 44.87 2.79
N PHE A 574 -13.63 43.86 2.36
CA PHE A 574 -14.01 43.03 1.21
C PHE A 574 -15.30 42.22 1.43
N LEU A 575 -15.60 41.86 2.68
CA LEU A 575 -16.86 41.20 3.04
C LEU A 575 -18.04 42.19 3.11
N ALA A 576 -17.79 43.43 3.51
CA ALA A 576 -18.79 44.49 3.64
C ALA A 576 -19.10 45.22 2.32
N GLU A 577 -18.18 45.22 1.35
CA GLU A 577 -18.35 45.81 0.02
C GLU A 577 -19.37 45.03 -0.82
N SER A 578 -20.65 45.21 -0.51
CA SER A 578 -21.76 44.84 -1.37
C SER A 578 -21.87 45.86 -2.53
N SER A 579 -21.26 45.52 -3.66
CA SER A 579 -21.53 46.07 -5.01
C SER A 579 -21.42 47.59 -5.21
N THR A 580 -20.35 48.06 -5.88
CA THR A 580 -20.42 49.30 -6.70
C THR A 580 -19.49 49.33 -7.93
N SER A 581 -18.65 48.32 -8.20
CA SER A 581 -17.90 48.30 -9.47
C SER A 581 -17.42 46.89 -9.84
N ASN A 582 -17.83 46.47 -11.05
CA ASN A 582 -17.53 45.23 -11.77
C ASN A 582 -18.40 44.01 -11.39
N SER A 583 -19.13 43.52 -12.39
CA SER A 583 -20.26 42.56 -12.38
C SER A 583 -19.93 41.11 -11.99
N THR A 584 -18.88 40.86 -11.20
CA THR A 584 -18.39 39.49 -10.92
C THR A 584 -18.16 39.16 -9.43
N LYS A 585 -18.45 40.08 -8.50
CA LYS A 585 -18.26 39.84 -7.05
C LYS A 585 -19.60 39.49 -6.37
N PHE A 586 -19.64 38.36 -5.66
CA PHE A 586 -20.78 37.92 -4.84
C PHE A 586 -20.80 38.61 -3.52
N ASN A 587 -22.02 38.82 -3.07
CA ASN A 587 -22.28 39.44 -1.81
C ASN A 587 -22.14 38.39 -0.69
N PHE A 588 -21.02 38.45 0.05
CA PHE A 588 -20.84 37.61 1.23
C PHE A 588 -21.61 38.11 2.45
N ASN A 589 -22.08 39.36 2.46
CA ASN A 589 -22.87 39.92 3.56
C ASN A 589 -24.30 39.37 3.57
N HIS A 590 -24.87 39.14 2.38
CA HIS A 590 -26.18 38.53 2.21
C HIS A 590 -26.27 37.73 0.90
N PHE A 591 -26.60 36.44 1.01
CA PHE A 591 -26.85 35.54 -0.10
C PHE A 591 -28.05 34.61 0.21
N GLY A 592 -28.56 33.90 -0.79
CA GLY A 592 -29.67 32.95 -0.60
C GLY A 592 -29.31 31.83 0.39
N PRO A 593 -30.27 31.14 1.02
CA PRO A 593 -29.96 30.10 1.99
C PRO A 593 -29.11 28.97 1.38
N ILE A 594 -27.93 28.72 1.96
CA ILE A 594 -27.02 27.63 1.59
C ILE A 594 -26.86 26.71 2.80
N VAL A 595 -27.01 25.40 2.61
CA VAL A 595 -26.68 24.41 3.65
C VAL A 595 -25.18 24.47 3.95
N PHE A 596 -24.78 24.59 5.21
CA PHE A 596 -23.37 24.76 5.55
C PHE A 596 -22.59 23.45 5.38
N PRO A 597 -21.46 23.42 4.62
CA PRO A 597 -20.71 22.19 4.38
C PRO A 597 -20.30 21.43 5.65
N LEU A 598 -19.82 22.15 6.67
CA LEU A 598 -19.33 21.57 7.93
C LEU A 598 -20.46 20.91 8.75
N ASP A 599 -21.66 21.50 8.70
CA ASP A 599 -22.83 21.09 9.49
C ASP A 599 -24.10 21.19 8.65
N PRO A 600 -24.55 20.07 8.04
CA PRO A 600 -25.72 20.04 7.17
C PRO A 600 -27.04 20.39 7.86
N SER A 601 -27.09 20.43 9.19
CA SER A 601 -28.27 20.87 9.94
C SER A 601 -28.45 22.39 9.96
N VAL A 602 -27.42 23.15 9.56
CA VAL A 602 -27.38 24.60 9.61
C VAL A 602 -27.46 25.19 8.20
N GLN A 603 -28.33 26.19 8.01
CA GLN A 603 -28.38 26.98 6.78
C GLN A 603 -27.85 28.39 7.02
N ILE A 604 -26.89 28.81 6.20
CA ILE A 604 -26.24 30.11 6.26
C ILE A 604 -26.81 31.06 5.19
N VAL A 605 -26.93 32.34 5.54
CA VAL A 605 -27.47 33.40 4.67
C VAL A 605 -26.51 34.58 4.48
N GLY A 606 -25.39 34.59 5.19
CA GLY A 606 -24.44 35.69 5.16
C GLY A 606 -23.28 35.50 6.13
N ILE A 607 -22.23 36.30 5.95
CA ILE A 607 -21.08 36.42 6.85
C ILE A 607 -21.18 37.77 7.56
N ALA A 608 -21.11 37.77 8.89
CA ALA A 608 -21.04 38.99 9.69
C ALA A 608 -19.63 39.59 9.59
N ALA A 609 -19.44 40.50 8.64
CA ALA A 609 -18.15 41.12 8.31
C ALA A 609 -17.47 41.71 9.56
N GLU A 610 -18.22 42.42 10.40
CA GLU A 610 -17.76 43.08 11.62
C GLU A 610 -17.19 42.12 12.68
N LYS A 611 -17.59 40.84 12.67
CA LYS A 611 -17.14 39.81 13.61
C LYS A 611 -16.00 38.93 13.08
N VAL A 612 -15.55 39.18 11.85
CA VAL A 612 -14.43 38.41 11.25
C VAL A 612 -13.10 38.82 11.87
N SER A 613 -12.27 37.82 12.19
CA SER A 613 -10.93 38.05 12.75
C SER A 613 -9.93 36.99 12.28
N LEU A 614 -8.65 37.35 12.27
CA LEU A 614 -7.54 36.43 11.94
C LEU A 614 -6.81 35.99 13.22
N PHE A 615 -6.57 34.69 13.37
CA PHE A 615 -5.81 34.14 14.49
C PHE A 615 -4.32 34.48 14.40
N LYS A 616 -3.66 34.51 15.56
CA LYS A 616 -2.20 34.71 15.69
C LYS A 616 -1.48 33.37 15.49
N SER A 617 -1.41 32.90 14.24
CA SER A 617 -0.70 31.68 13.84
C SER A 617 0.04 31.91 12.51
N ALA A 618 1.00 31.05 12.17
CA ALA A 618 1.82 31.16 10.97
C ALA A 618 0.98 31.21 9.67
N LEU A 619 -0.06 30.38 9.58
CA LEU A 619 -0.98 30.33 8.45
C LEU A 619 -2.18 31.29 8.57
N MET A 620 -2.25 32.08 9.65
CA MET A 620 -3.31 33.06 9.93
C MET A 620 -4.73 32.59 9.57
N PRO A 621 -5.23 31.50 10.19
CA PRO A 621 -6.57 31.00 9.89
C PRO A 621 -7.64 32.03 10.25
N SER A 622 -8.76 31.96 9.53
CA SER A 622 -9.82 32.96 9.58
C SER A 622 -10.96 32.52 10.48
N LYS A 623 -11.30 33.29 11.52
CA LYS A 623 -12.51 33.12 12.32
C LYS A 623 -13.65 33.84 11.61
N LEU A 624 -14.63 33.08 11.12
CA LEU A 624 -15.80 33.55 10.38
C LEU A 624 -17.05 33.34 11.23
N THR A 625 -17.88 34.38 11.30
CA THR A 625 -19.20 34.29 11.95
C THR A 625 -20.28 34.33 10.88
N PHE A 626 -21.05 33.27 10.77
CA PHE A 626 -22.12 33.10 9.79
C PHE A 626 -23.47 33.42 10.41
N ARG A 627 -24.28 34.20 9.69
CA ARG A 627 -25.68 34.44 10.03
C ARG A 627 -26.49 33.27 9.50
N THR A 628 -27.33 32.67 10.34
CA THR A 628 -28.16 31.52 9.95
C THR A 628 -29.61 31.92 9.73
N THR A 629 -30.38 31.07 9.04
CA THR A 629 -31.84 31.26 8.89
C THR A 629 -32.59 31.24 10.22
N THR A 630 -32.04 30.58 11.24
CA THR A 630 -32.61 30.51 12.59
C THR A 630 -32.37 31.77 13.43
N GLY A 631 -31.56 32.72 12.93
CA GLY A 631 -31.16 33.93 13.65
C GLY A 631 -30.03 33.74 14.66
N LYS A 632 -29.60 32.50 14.95
CA LYS A 632 -28.42 32.21 15.78
C LYS A 632 -27.15 32.28 14.93
N ASP A 633 -26.12 32.97 15.40
CA ASP A 633 -24.82 33.00 14.72
C ASP A 633 -24.10 31.64 14.84
N TYR A 634 -23.50 31.18 13.74
CA TYR A 634 -22.64 30.00 13.71
C TYR A 634 -21.19 30.42 13.46
N VAL A 635 -20.26 30.04 14.33
CA VAL A 635 -18.85 30.43 14.21
C VAL A 635 -18.02 29.25 13.72
N ALA A 636 -17.24 29.46 12.65
CA ALA A 636 -16.31 28.46 12.14
C ALA A 636 -14.94 29.09 11.85
N ILE A 637 -13.91 28.26 11.93
CA ILE A 637 -12.55 28.58 11.53
C ILE A 637 -12.36 28.05 10.11
N PHE A 638 -11.91 28.91 9.20
CA PHE A 638 -11.49 28.51 7.86
C PHE A 638 -9.96 28.53 7.79
N LYS A 639 -9.36 27.37 7.52
CA LYS A 639 -7.92 27.22 7.31
C LYS A 639 -7.60 27.12 5.82
N HIS A 640 -6.53 27.78 5.38
CA HIS A 640 -6.00 27.69 4.02
C HIS A 640 -4.48 27.55 4.06
N GLY A 641 -3.94 26.57 3.32
CA GLY A 641 -2.54 26.17 3.31
C GLY A 641 -2.21 24.97 4.22
N ASP A 642 -3.21 24.28 4.75
CA ASP A 642 -3.08 23.18 5.72
C ASP A 642 -3.98 22.01 5.31
N ASP A 643 -3.54 20.77 5.51
CA ASP A 643 -4.31 19.56 5.17
C ASP A 643 -5.07 19.06 6.42
N LEU A 644 -6.38 19.32 6.45
CA LEU A 644 -7.23 18.99 7.60
C LEU A 644 -7.70 17.54 7.63
N ARG A 645 -7.34 16.68 6.66
CA ARG A 645 -7.78 15.27 6.64
C ARG A 645 -7.28 14.49 7.86
N GLN A 646 -6.11 14.85 8.36
CA GLN A 646 -5.53 14.25 9.55
C GLN A 646 -6.34 14.61 10.81
N ASP A 647 -6.60 15.89 11.06
CA ASP A 647 -7.48 16.33 12.16
C ASP A 647 -8.88 15.74 12.04
N GLN A 648 -9.42 15.66 10.83
CA GLN A 648 -10.73 15.07 10.56
C GLN A 648 -10.79 13.60 10.97
N LEU A 649 -9.78 12.80 10.59
CA LEU A 649 -9.71 11.39 10.97
C LEU A 649 -9.63 11.24 12.50
N ILE A 650 -8.78 12.02 13.17
CA ILE A 650 -8.62 11.93 14.63
C ILE A 650 -9.89 12.33 15.36
N LEU A 651 -10.57 13.40 14.94
CA LEU A 651 -11.83 13.82 15.56
C LEU A 651 -12.96 12.85 15.28
N GLN A 652 -12.98 12.21 14.11
CA GLN A 652 -13.90 11.11 13.82
C GLN A 652 -13.65 9.95 14.78
N MET A 653 -12.39 9.58 15.03
CA MET A 653 -12.03 8.54 16.01
C MET A 653 -12.40 8.93 17.44
N ILE A 654 -12.18 10.18 17.86
CA ILE A 654 -12.63 10.68 19.17
C ILE A 654 -14.15 10.59 19.28
N THR A 655 -14.89 10.97 18.23
CA THR A 655 -16.36 10.88 18.20
C THR A 655 -16.84 9.44 18.32
N LEU A 656 -16.16 8.51 17.63
CA LEU A 656 -16.44 7.08 17.74
C LEU A 656 -16.18 6.58 19.16
N MET A 657 -15.00 6.87 19.74
CA MET A 657 -14.64 6.48 21.10
C MET A 657 -15.63 7.03 22.13
N ASP A 658 -16.07 8.28 21.98
CA ASP A 658 -17.11 8.89 22.83
C ASP A 658 -18.43 8.12 22.73
N LYS A 659 -18.89 7.80 21.52
CA LYS A 659 -20.11 6.98 21.32
C LYS A 659 -19.98 5.56 21.87
N LEU A 660 -18.80 4.95 21.77
CA LEU A 660 -18.53 3.62 22.35
C LEU A 660 -18.57 3.65 23.89
N LEU A 661 -18.00 4.69 24.50
CA LEU A 661 -18.05 4.89 25.95
C LEU A 661 -19.48 5.18 26.43
N GLN A 662 -20.24 5.99 25.70
CA GLN A 662 -21.65 6.27 26.00
C GLN A 662 -22.53 5.02 25.90
N LYS A 663 -22.23 4.09 24.97
CA LYS A 663 -22.91 2.78 24.87
C LYS A 663 -22.74 1.93 26.12
N GLU A 664 -21.61 2.07 26.81
CA GLU A 664 -21.32 1.43 28.10
C GLU A 664 -21.77 2.28 29.31
N ASN A 665 -22.58 3.34 29.07
CA ASN A 665 -23.06 4.30 30.07
C ASN A 665 -21.96 5.13 30.75
N LEU A 666 -20.82 5.34 30.09
CA LEU A 666 -19.72 6.17 30.59
C LEU A 666 -19.62 7.49 29.80
N ASP A 667 -20.22 8.56 30.34
CA ASP A 667 -20.12 9.91 29.77
C ASP A 667 -18.92 10.66 30.35
N LEU A 668 -17.85 10.78 29.54
CA LEU A 668 -16.63 11.52 29.90
C LEU A 668 -16.68 13.00 29.51
N LYS A 669 -17.82 13.54 29.07
CA LYS A 669 -17.99 14.96 28.69
C LYS A 669 -16.99 15.43 27.63
N LEU A 670 -16.63 14.55 26.69
CA LEU A 670 -15.74 14.86 25.57
C LEU A 670 -16.34 15.94 24.67
N THR A 671 -15.48 16.66 23.93
CA THR A 671 -15.91 17.72 23.00
C THR A 671 -15.32 17.49 21.61
N PRO A 672 -15.80 16.47 20.88
CA PRO A 672 -15.40 16.27 19.48
C PRO A 672 -16.02 17.38 18.62
N TYR A 673 -15.23 18.41 18.32
CA TYR A 673 -15.65 19.50 17.43
C TYR A 673 -15.62 19.05 15.97
N ARG A 674 -16.51 19.61 15.14
CA ARG A 674 -16.60 19.23 13.71
C ARG A 674 -15.42 19.76 12.92
N VAL A 675 -14.88 18.92 12.03
CA VAL A 675 -13.89 19.32 11.02
C VAL A 675 -14.29 18.73 9.67
N LEU A 676 -14.16 19.53 8.63
CA LEU A 676 -14.37 19.12 7.26
C LEU A 676 -13.25 19.70 6.39
N ALA A 677 -12.39 18.83 5.86
CA ALA A 677 -11.54 19.18 4.74
C ALA A 677 -12.42 19.37 3.49
N THR A 678 -12.24 20.48 2.79
CA THR A 678 -12.92 20.74 1.50
C THR A 678 -11.98 20.62 0.31
N SER A 679 -10.67 20.48 0.57
CA SER A 679 -9.58 20.23 -0.37
C SER A 679 -8.36 19.70 0.41
N SER A 680 -7.32 19.24 -0.28
CA SER A 680 -6.00 18.95 0.28
C SER A 680 -5.28 20.16 0.91
N LYS A 681 -5.76 21.39 0.68
CA LYS A 681 -5.12 22.63 1.16
C LYS A 681 -6.01 23.50 2.05
N HIS A 682 -7.30 23.20 2.18
CA HIS A 682 -8.20 24.05 2.95
C HIS A 682 -9.40 23.28 3.50
N GLY A 683 -10.01 23.86 4.53
CA GLY A 683 -11.24 23.34 5.09
C GLY A 683 -11.75 24.15 6.27
N PHE A 684 -12.81 23.63 6.89
CA PHE A 684 -13.52 24.26 7.99
C PHE A 684 -13.34 23.46 9.29
N MET A 685 -13.28 24.19 10.39
CA MET A 685 -13.32 23.64 11.75
C MET A 685 -14.37 24.40 12.55
N GLN A 686 -15.10 23.70 13.41
CA GLN A 686 -16.06 24.33 14.31
C GLN A 686 -15.31 25.13 15.37
N TYR A 687 -15.75 26.38 15.60
CA TYR A 687 -15.20 27.18 16.69
C TYR A 687 -15.95 26.88 17.98
N ILE A 688 -15.22 26.52 19.04
CA ILE A 688 -15.74 26.36 20.39
C ILE A 688 -15.22 27.51 21.24
N GLU A 689 -16.12 28.20 21.94
CA GLU A 689 -15.75 29.28 22.85
C GLU A 689 -14.91 28.76 24.01
N SER A 690 -13.62 29.07 23.98
CA SER A 690 -12.61 28.48 24.87
C SER A 690 -11.33 29.32 24.88
N VAL A 691 -10.49 29.08 25.87
CA VAL A 691 -9.19 29.75 26.10
C VAL A 691 -8.11 28.68 26.26
N THR A 692 -6.87 28.93 25.82
CA THR A 692 -5.79 27.96 26.01
C THR A 692 -5.40 27.85 27.48
N VAL A 693 -4.98 26.66 27.93
CA VAL A 693 -4.53 26.46 29.31
C VAL A 693 -3.32 27.35 29.61
N ALA A 694 -2.42 27.55 28.64
CA ALA A 694 -1.30 28.49 28.76
C ALA A 694 -1.77 29.93 29.03
N GLU A 695 -2.78 30.42 28.31
CA GLU A 695 -3.33 31.77 28.51
C GLU A 695 -4.06 31.88 29.85
N VAL A 696 -4.80 30.85 30.27
CA VAL A 696 -5.44 30.79 31.60
C VAL A 696 -4.41 30.91 32.72
N LEU A 697 -3.29 30.19 32.64
CA LEU A 697 -2.22 30.25 33.64
C LEU A 697 -1.53 31.61 33.66
N ASN A 698 -1.32 32.23 32.48
CA ASN A 698 -0.70 33.54 32.39
C ASN A 698 -1.60 34.68 32.93
N THR A 699 -2.92 34.56 32.76
CA THR A 699 -3.89 35.62 33.11
C THR A 699 -4.44 35.48 34.53
N GLU A 700 -4.82 34.26 34.93
CA GLU A 700 -5.50 33.98 36.21
C GLU A 700 -4.59 33.24 37.23
N GLY A 701 -3.38 32.86 36.83
CA GLY A 701 -2.39 32.17 37.66
C GLY A 701 -2.66 30.68 37.90
N SER A 702 -3.91 30.25 37.94
CA SER A 702 -4.31 28.85 38.11
C SER A 702 -5.63 28.52 37.42
N ILE A 703 -5.82 27.26 37.07
CA ILE A 703 -7.10 26.76 36.51
C ILE A 703 -8.25 26.93 37.52
N HIS A 704 -7.98 26.77 38.83
CA HIS A 704 -8.99 27.00 39.88
C HIS A 704 -9.50 28.43 39.89
N ASN A 705 -8.61 29.42 39.76
CA ASN A 705 -9.01 30.84 39.76
C ASN A 705 -9.89 31.17 38.56
N TYR A 706 -9.55 30.61 37.39
CA TYR A 706 -10.37 30.74 36.19
C TYR A 706 -11.78 30.17 36.41
N PHE A 707 -11.90 28.94 36.92
CA PHE A 707 -13.21 28.36 37.21
C PHE A 707 -13.99 29.13 38.28
N ARG A 708 -13.33 29.61 39.34
CA ARG A 708 -13.97 30.41 40.39
C ARG A 708 -14.50 31.74 39.86
N LYS A 709 -13.80 32.36 38.89
CA LYS A 709 -14.21 33.62 38.27
C LYS A 709 -15.51 33.49 37.48
N PHE A 710 -15.70 32.38 36.76
CA PHE A 710 -16.90 32.17 35.93
C PHE A 710 -18.01 31.43 36.67
N ASN A 711 -17.69 30.55 37.63
CA ASN A 711 -18.66 29.72 38.35
C ASN A 711 -18.35 29.65 39.87
N PRO A 712 -18.47 30.76 40.61
CA PRO A 712 -18.20 30.79 42.04
C PRO A 712 -19.26 30.01 42.84
N CYS A 713 -18.82 29.22 43.82
CA CYS A 713 -19.71 28.51 44.74
C CYS A 713 -19.04 28.34 46.11
N GLU A 714 -19.51 29.04 47.15
CA GLU A 714 -18.90 29.03 48.48
C GLU A 714 -18.95 27.66 49.18
N THR A 715 -19.98 26.87 48.90
CA THR A 715 -20.16 25.50 49.44
C THR A 715 -19.46 24.44 48.59
N GLY A 716 -18.91 24.82 47.44
CA GLY A 716 -18.29 23.92 46.48
C GLY A 716 -16.78 23.73 46.70
N PRO A 717 -16.19 22.65 46.16
CA PRO A 717 -14.77 22.38 46.29
C PRO A 717 -13.94 23.52 45.70
N PHE A 718 -12.94 23.99 46.44
CA PHE A 718 -12.08 25.12 46.07
C PHE A 718 -12.84 26.44 45.77
N GLY A 719 -14.09 26.57 46.24
CA GLY A 719 -14.96 27.71 45.96
C GLY A 719 -15.60 27.68 44.56
N ILE A 720 -15.69 26.50 43.93
CA ILE A 720 -16.15 26.28 42.55
C ILE A 720 -17.34 25.32 42.56
N LEU A 721 -18.28 25.50 41.64
CA LEU A 721 -19.41 24.58 41.48
C LEU A 721 -18.92 23.13 41.26
N PRO A 722 -19.40 22.13 42.04
CA PRO A 722 -18.95 20.73 41.94
C PRO A 722 -19.08 20.13 40.54
N GLU A 723 -20.12 20.50 39.78
CA GLU A 723 -20.38 20.01 38.42
C GLU A 723 -19.28 20.41 37.42
N ILE A 724 -18.67 21.57 37.61
CA ILE A 724 -17.58 22.07 36.75
C ILE A 724 -16.32 21.25 36.98
N MET A 725 -16.04 20.94 38.25
CA MET A 725 -14.92 20.07 38.62
C MET A 725 -15.12 18.64 38.10
N ASP A 726 -16.33 18.09 38.23
CA ASP A 726 -16.67 16.77 37.67
C ASP A 726 -16.51 16.75 36.14
N THR A 727 -16.99 17.78 35.45
CA THR A 727 -16.84 17.93 33.99
C THR A 727 -15.37 18.02 33.58
N TYR A 728 -14.55 18.77 34.33
CA TYR A 728 -13.12 18.88 34.09
C TYR A 728 -12.40 17.54 34.27
N ILE A 729 -12.68 16.83 35.36
CA ILE A 729 -12.05 15.54 35.67
C ILE A 729 -12.43 14.49 34.62
N LYS A 730 -13.71 14.43 34.23
CA LYS A 730 -14.22 13.50 33.21
C LYS A 730 -13.58 13.77 31.84
N SER A 731 -13.61 15.02 31.39
CA SER A 731 -13.05 15.41 30.09
C SER A 731 -11.54 15.20 30.05
N CYS A 732 -10.83 15.54 31.13
CA CYS A 732 -9.41 15.27 31.28
C CYS A 732 -9.08 13.76 31.22
N ALA A 733 -9.83 12.92 31.94
CA ALA A 733 -9.62 11.46 31.91
C ALA A 733 -9.81 10.88 30.50
N GLY A 734 -10.88 11.29 29.82
CA GLY A 734 -11.17 10.83 28.46
C GLY A 734 -10.09 11.22 27.46
N TYR A 735 -9.69 12.50 27.41
CA TYR A 735 -8.62 12.93 26.50
C TYR A 735 -7.26 12.32 26.84
N CYS A 736 -6.92 12.11 28.11
CA CYS A 736 -5.67 11.43 28.49
C CYS A 736 -5.61 9.99 27.95
N VAL A 737 -6.70 9.21 28.07
CA VAL A 737 -6.76 7.84 27.55
C VAL A 737 -6.77 7.83 26.02
N ILE A 738 -7.59 8.67 25.39
CA ILE A 738 -7.70 8.70 23.92
C ILE A 738 -6.39 9.14 23.26
N THR A 739 -5.73 10.16 23.80
CA THR A 739 -4.44 10.63 23.25
C THR A 739 -3.33 9.62 23.42
N TYR A 740 -3.34 8.84 24.51
CA TYR A 740 -2.44 7.70 24.68
C TYR A 740 -2.70 6.62 23.62
N LEU A 741 -3.96 6.16 23.49
CA LEU A 741 -4.33 5.11 22.53
C LEU A 741 -3.94 5.48 21.10
N LEU A 742 -4.29 6.70 20.67
CA LEU A 742 -3.99 7.23 19.34
C LEU A 742 -2.53 7.66 19.15
N GLY A 743 -1.74 7.70 20.21
CA GLY A 743 -0.34 8.14 20.19
C GLY A 743 -0.18 9.58 19.71
N ILE A 744 -1.06 10.50 20.15
CA ILE A 744 -1.05 11.90 19.72
C ILE A 744 0.14 12.63 20.38
N GLY A 745 1.01 13.19 19.54
CA GLY A 745 2.20 13.93 19.93
C GLY A 745 1.95 15.41 20.19
N ASP A 746 3.00 16.13 20.61
CA ASP A 746 3.02 17.59 20.71
C ASP A 746 1.85 18.20 21.52
N ARG A 747 1.57 17.64 22.71
CA ARG A 747 0.53 18.14 23.63
C ARG A 747 1.13 19.09 24.67
N HIS A 748 1.41 20.33 24.27
CA HIS A 748 1.77 21.42 25.19
C HIS A 748 0.53 22.25 25.57
N LEU A 749 0.68 23.13 26.56
CA LEU A 749 -0.42 23.88 27.19
C LEU A 749 -1.16 24.83 26.23
N ASP A 750 -0.59 25.20 25.07
CA ASP A 750 -1.30 25.99 24.05
C ASP A 750 -2.22 25.14 23.16
N ASN A 751 -1.96 23.83 23.06
CA ASN A 751 -2.79 22.87 22.31
C ASN A 751 -3.93 22.28 23.17
N LEU A 752 -4.03 22.72 24.42
CA LEU A 752 -5.09 22.36 25.35
C LEU A 752 -6.02 23.56 25.52
N LEU A 753 -7.30 23.38 25.18
CA LEU A 753 -8.33 24.40 25.34
C LEU A 753 -9.24 24.05 26.52
N LEU A 754 -9.63 25.10 27.23
CA LEU A 754 -10.52 25.04 28.38
C LEU A 754 -11.73 25.94 28.15
N THR A 755 -12.91 25.38 28.37
CA THR A 755 -14.17 26.14 28.35
C THR A 755 -14.51 26.70 29.73
N SER A 756 -15.31 27.77 29.78
CA SER A 756 -15.85 28.31 31.03
C SER A 756 -16.68 27.29 31.82
N ASN A 757 -17.24 26.28 31.15
CA ASN A 757 -18.04 25.21 31.76
C ASN A 757 -17.21 24.01 32.24
N GLY A 758 -15.88 24.10 32.27
CA GLY A 758 -15.00 23.06 32.80
C GLY A 758 -14.58 21.98 31.80
N LYS A 759 -15.08 21.98 30.56
CA LYS A 759 -14.63 21.00 29.56
C LYS A 759 -13.21 21.32 29.09
N LEU A 760 -12.31 20.35 29.23
CA LEU A 760 -10.97 20.34 28.65
C LEU A 760 -11.00 19.55 27.34
N PHE A 761 -10.40 20.09 26.28
CA PHE A 761 -10.27 19.39 25.02
C PHE A 761 -8.98 19.77 24.28
N HIS A 762 -8.52 18.88 23.40
CA HIS A 762 -7.26 19.03 22.69
C HIS A 762 -7.52 19.52 21.26
N ILE A 763 -6.60 20.32 20.73
CA ILE A 763 -6.61 20.80 19.34
C ILE A 763 -5.29 20.50 18.64
N ASP A 764 -5.26 20.73 17.33
CA ASP A 764 -4.10 20.63 16.45
C ASP A 764 -3.50 19.21 16.44
N PHE A 765 -4.01 18.30 15.62
CA PHE A 765 -3.59 16.90 15.62
C PHE A 765 -2.47 16.61 14.60
N GLY A 766 -1.58 17.57 14.34
CA GLY A 766 -0.53 17.46 13.33
C GLY A 766 0.55 16.39 13.56
N TYR A 767 0.65 15.82 14.77
CA TYR A 767 1.55 14.70 15.08
C TYR A 767 0.76 13.53 15.70
N ILE A 768 0.67 12.41 14.98
CA ILE A 768 -0.12 11.24 15.41
C ILE A 768 0.72 9.95 15.43
N LEU A 769 0.15 8.89 16.02
CA LEU A 769 0.65 7.51 15.93
C LEU A 769 2.10 7.35 16.44
N GLY A 770 2.44 8.08 17.51
CA GLY A 770 3.72 7.99 18.20
C GLY A 770 4.80 8.96 17.70
N ARG A 771 4.49 9.81 16.70
CA ARG A 771 5.36 10.93 16.34
C ARG A 771 5.26 12.03 17.37
N ASP A 772 6.39 12.60 17.75
CA ASP A 772 6.46 13.76 18.61
C ASP A 772 7.69 14.60 18.24
N PRO A 773 7.59 15.95 18.22
CA PRO A 773 8.75 16.80 18.02
C PRO A 773 9.76 16.70 19.17
N LYS A 774 9.35 16.22 20.36
CA LYS A 774 10.23 16.04 21.52
C LYS A 774 10.93 14.68 21.47
N PRO A 775 12.24 14.58 21.75
CA PRO A 775 13.00 13.34 21.61
C PRO A 775 12.68 12.27 22.67
N MET A 776 12.11 12.64 23.81
CA MET A 776 11.63 11.71 24.85
C MET A 776 10.31 12.22 25.42
N PRO A 777 9.18 12.02 24.71
CA PRO A 777 7.88 12.41 25.22
C PRO A 777 7.46 11.50 26.38
N PRO A 778 6.76 12.03 27.41
CA PRO A 778 6.12 11.17 28.39
C PRO A 778 5.09 10.27 27.69
N PRO A 779 4.93 9.02 28.14
CA PRO A 779 4.07 8.06 27.47
C PRO A 779 2.59 8.45 27.55
N MET A 780 2.16 9.03 28.67
CA MET A 780 0.84 9.63 28.81
C MET A 780 0.96 11.16 28.92
N LYS A 781 0.13 11.89 28.19
CA LYS A 781 0.18 13.36 28.12
C LYS A 781 -0.63 13.97 29.27
N LEU A 782 -0.03 14.02 30.46
CA LEU A 782 -0.59 14.64 31.67
C LEU A 782 0.39 15.68 32.20
N SER A 783 -0.03 16.95 32.32
CA SER A 783 0.81 18.03 32.82
C SER A 783 0.67 18.23 34.34
N LYS A 784 1.65 18.90 34.96
CA LYS A 784 1.62 19.22 36.40
C LYS A 784 0.39 20.04 36.76
N GLU A 785 0.12 21.04 35.93
CA GLU A 785 -0.93 22.03 36.12
C GLU A 785 -2.32 21.38 36.05
N MET A 786 -2.47 20.33 35.23
CA MET A 786 -3.70 19.54 35.16
C MET A 786 -3.94 18.74 36.46
N VAL A 787 -2.88 18.17 37.05
CA VAL A 787 -2.98 17.43 38.32
C VAL A 787 -3.21 18.37 39.50
N GLU A 788 -2.54 19.54 39.50
CA GLU A 788 -2.76 20.58 40.50
C GLU A 788 -4.20 21.11 40.47
N ALA A 789 -4.79 21.24 39.27
CA ALA A 789 -6.20 21.58 39.12
C ALA A 789 -7.16 20.53 39.73
N MET A 790 -6.72 19.29 39.94
CA MET A 790 -7.50 18.27 40.66
C MET A 790 -7.27 18.29 42.18
N GLY A 791 -6.46 19.22 42.70
CA GLY A 791 -6.08 19.25 44.13
C GLY A 791 -4.84 18.42 44.45
N GLY A 792 -4.07 18.01 43.44
CA GLY A 792 -2.82 17.25 43.60
C GLY A 792 -3.00 15.74 43.72
N ILE A 793 -1.88 15.02 43.85
CA ILE A 793 -1.81 13.55 43.77
C ILE A 793 -2.56 12.86 44.92
N ASN A 794 -2.66 13.50 46.08
CA ASN A 794 -3.34 12.94 47.26
C ASN A 794 -4.84 13.27 47.31
N SER A 795 -5.37 13.96 46.30
CA SER A 795 -6.77 14.38 46.25
C SER A 795 -7.73 13.24 45.89
N GLU A 796 -8.94 13.25 46.46
CA GLU A 796 -10.03 12.34 46.07
C GLU A 796 -10.42 12.52 44.59
N TYR A 797 -10.34 13.75 44.07
CA TYR A 797 -10.59 14.05 42.65
C TYR A 797 -9.57 13.39 41.74
N TYR A 798 -8.30 13.33 42.15
CA TYR A 798 -7.26 12.65 41.39
C TYR A 798 -7.44 11.12 41.43
N ASN A 799 -7.87 10.56 42.56
CA ASN A 799 -8.25 9.15 42.63
C ASN A 799 -9.46 8.82 41.73
N THR A 800 -10.42 9.74 41.65
CA THR A 800 -11.58 9.62 40.75
C THR A 800 -11.15 9.67 39.29
N PHE A 801 -10.28 10.61 38.92
CA PHE A 801 -9.64 10.68 37.61
C PHE A 801 -8.98 9.35 37.23
N ARG A 802 -8.17 8.75 38.12
CA ARG A 802 -7.51 7.46 37.87
C ARG A 802 -8.52 6.35 37.59
N LYS A 803 -9.57 6.23 38.41
CA LYS A 803 -10.64 5.24 38.21
C LYS A 803 -11.33 5.41 36.85
N LEU A 804 -11.62 6.65 36.45
CA LEU A 804 -12.21 6.95 35.14
C LEU A 804 -11.26 6.55 34.01
N CYS A 805 -9.95 6.81 34.13
CA CYS A 805 -8.96 6.40 33.14
C CYS A 805 -8.93 4.87 32.96
N TYR A 806 -8.91 4.10 34.05
CA TYR A 806 -8.93 2.63 33.99
C TYR A 806 -10.19 2.10 33.33
N THR A 807 -11.34 2.64 33.75
CA THR A 807 -12.66 2.22 33.25
C THR A 807 -12.78 2.54 31.76
N ALA A 808 -12.43 3.76 31.36
CA ALA A 808 -12.45 4.19 29.96
C ALA A 808 -11.51 3.34 29.08
N PHE A 809 -10.29 3.06 29.56
CA PHE A 809 -9.32 2.24 28.84
C PHE A 809 -9.83 0.81 28.61
N LEU A 810 -10.41 0.17 29.64
CA LEU A 810 -10.98 -1.18 29.51
C LEU A 810 -12.17 -1.23 28.54
N HIS A 811 -13.09 -0.25 28.60
CA HIS A 811 -14.21 -0.20 27.65
C HIS A 811 -13.74 -0.01 26.21
N LEU A 812 -12.79 0.91 25.97
CA LEU A 812 -12.22 1.09 24.63
C LEU A 812 -11.46 -0.15 24.15
N ARG A 813 -10.74 -0.84 25.05
CA ARG A 813 -10.04 -2.09 24.75
C ARG A 813 -10.96 -3.21 24.29
N ARG A 814 -12.18 -3.31 24.85
CA ARG A 814 -13.20 -4.28 24.39
C ARG A 814 -13.68 -4.03 22.97
N HIS A 815 -13.62 -2.79 22.49
CA HIS A 815 -13.98 -2.37 21.14
C HIS A 815 -12.76 -2.14 20.23
N ALA A 816 -11.59 -2.68 20.59
CA ALA A 816 -10.35 -2.54 19.84
C ALA A 816 -10.48 -2.88 18.35
N ASN A 817 -11.17 -3.98 18.02
CA ASN A 817 -11.33 -4.45 16.64
C ASN A 817 -11.93 -3.38 15.72
N VAL A 818 -12.95 -2.65 16.18
CA VAL A 818 -13.59 -1.58 15.39
C VAL A 818 -12.59 -0.48 15.05
N MET A 819 -11.83 -0.06 16.06
CA MET A 819 -10.83 1.00 15.89
C MET A 819 -9.69 0.55 14.97
N LEU A 820 -9.20 -0.68 15.14
CA LEU A 820 -8.15 -1.25 14.30
C LEU A 820 -8.61 -1.45 12.85
N ASN A 821 -9.85 -1.91 12.64
CA ASN A 821 -10.44 -2.07 11.31
C ASN A 821 -10.57 -0.71 10.60
N LEU A 822 -11.00 0.34 11.29
CA LEU A 822 -11.11 1.68 10.72
C LEU A 822 -9.74 2.27 10.36
N PHE A 823 -8.73 2.09 11.21
CA PHE A 823 -7.36 2.47 10.85
C PHE A 823 -6.83 1.63 9.69
N GLY A 824 -7.12 0.33 9.66
CA GLY A 824 -6.77 -0.59 8.57
C GLY A 824 -7.29 -0.14 7.20
N LEU A 825 -8.52 0.38 7.14
CA LEU A 825 -9.10 0.94 5.92
C LEU A 825 -8.48 2.29 5.49
N MET A 826 -7.76 2.97 6.39
CA MET A 826 -7.09 4.25 6.13
C MET A 826 -5.60 4.11 5.77
N VAL A 827 -5.03 2.91 5.82
CA VAL A 827 -3.59 2.67 5.59
C VAL A 827 -3.14 3.15 4.21
N ASP A 828 -3.93 2.87 3.17
CA ASP A 828 -3.65 3.29 1.78
C ASP A 828 -4.27 4.67 1.44
N ALA A 829 -4.73 5.42 2.46
CA ALA A 829 -5.19 6.80 2.28
C ALA A 829 -3.98 7.73 2.15
N SER A 830 -4.10 8.75 1.29
CA SER A 830 -3.03 9.74 1.04
C SER A 830 -2.92 10.79 2.16
N VAL A 831 -3.17 10.41 3.41
CA VAL A 831 -3.11 11.29 4.60
C VAL A 831 -1.66 11.47 5.02
N PRO A 832 -1.17 12.71 5.27
CA PRO A 832 0.27 13.01 5.39
C PRO A 832 1.06 12.11 6.36
N ASP A 833 0.63 11.98 7.61
CA ASP A 833 1.38 11.19 8.61
C ASP A 833 1.26 9.67 8.41
N ILE A 834 0.09 9.20 7.95
CA ILE A 834 -0.18 7.77 7.71
C ILE A 834 0.60 7.28 6.49
N ALA A 835 0.60 8.05 5.40
CA ALA A 835 1.28 7.71 4.16
C ALA A 835 2.81 7.56 4.32
N LEU A 836 3.39 8.16 5.36
CA LEU A 836 4.81 8.05 5.65
C LEU A 836 5.19 6.68 6.24
N GLU A 837 4.32 6.05 7.06
CA GLU A 837 4.59 4.74 7.70
C GLU A 837 3.31 3.89 7.84
N PRO A 838 2.72 3.40 6.73
CA PRO A 838 1.45 2.69 6.72
C PRO A 838 1.42 1.48 7.66
N ASP A 839 2.44 0.62 7.60
CA ASP A 839 2.50 -0.63 8.38
C ASP A 839 2.67 -0.42 9.90
N LYS A 840 3.20 0.75 10.31
CA LYS A 840 3.44 1.06 11.73
C LYS A 840 2.24 1.74 12.38
N SER A 841 1.38 2.39 11.59
CA SER A 841 0.23 3.16 12.08
C SER A 841 -0.74 2.29 12.89
N VAL A 842 -1.27 1.22 12.29
CA VAL A 842 -2.20 0.28 12.92
C VAL A 842 -1.52 -0.45 14.08
N LYS A 843 -0.28 -0.91 13.85
CA LYS A 843 0.49 -1.64 14.85
C LYS A 843 0.73 -0.82 16.12
N LYS A 844 0.95 0.49 16.00
CA LYS A 844 1.15 1.36 17.17
C LYS A 844 -0.09 1.44 18.05
N VAL A 845 -1.27 1.58 17.44
CA VAL A 845 -2.54 1.61 18.18
C VAL A 845 -2.80 0.25 18.84
N GLU A 846 -2.50 -0.84 18.13
CA GLU A 846 -2.58 -2.21 18.66
C GLU A 846 -1.64 -2.41 19.87
N ASP A 847 -0.39 -1.97 19.75
CA ASP A 847 0.62 -2.02 20.81
C ASP A 847 0.19 -1.19 22.04
N ASN A 848 -0.49 -0.05 21.84
CA ASN A 848 -1.00 0.79 22.93
C ASN A 848 -2.24 0.18 23.62
N LEU A 849 -3.04 -0.62 22.91
CA LEU A 849 -4.21 -1.31 23.46
C LEU A 849 -3.82 -2.53 24.31
N ARG A 850 -2.61 -3.07 24.12
CA ARG A 850 -2.06 -4.23 24.83
C ARG A 850 -3.05 -5.39 24.88
N LEU A 851 -3.46 -5.86 23.71
CA LEU A 851 -4.40 -6.98 23.56
C LEU A 851 -3.81 -8.32 24.01
N ASP A 852 -2.49 -8.38 24.17
CA ASP A 852 -1.73 -9.50 24.71
C ASP A 852 -1.96 -9.75 26.21
N LEU A 853 -2.30 -8.70 26.97
CA LEU A 853 -2.46 -8.76 28.43
C LEU A 853 -3.88 -9.19 28.87
N SER A 854 -4.04 -9.59 30.13
CA SER A 854 -5.35 -9.68 30.78
C SER A 854 -5.91 -8.30 31.15
N ASP A 855 -7.20 -8.21 31.50
CA ASP A 855 -7.80 -6.93 31.93
C ASP A 855 -7.10 -6.38 33.20
N GLU A 856 -6.72 -7.23 34.14
CA GLU A 856 -6.01 -6.86 35.36
C GLU A 856 -4.59 -6.34 35.07
N GLU A 857 -3.84 -7.06 34.23
CA GLU A 857 -2.48 -6.67 33.82
C GLU A 857 -2.50 -5.36 33.01
N ALA A 858 -3.53 -5.16 32.18
CA ALA A 858 -3.70 -3.96 31.39
C ALA A 858 -3.98 -2.73 32.28
N VAL A 859 -4.76 -2.87 33.36
CA VAL A 859 -4.95 -1.81 34.37
C VAL A 859 -3.64 -1.50 35.09
N GLN A 860 -2.90 -2.53 35.52
CA GLN A 860 -1.60 -2.34 36.16
C GLN A 860 -0.60 -1.63 35.23
N HIS A 861 -0.63 -1.96 33.94
CA HIS A 861 0.16 -1.27 32.93
C HIS A 861 -0.19 0.21 32.84
N LEU A 862 -1.49 0.55 32.73
CA LEU A 862 -1.93 1.94 32.67
C LEU A 862 -1.61 2.72 33.96
N GLN A 863 -1.72 2.08 35.12
CA GLN A 863 -1.32 2.66 36.39
C GLN A 863 0.18 3.02 36.40
N ASN A 864 1.04 2.10 35.97
CA ASN A 864 2.48 2.37 35.88
C ASN A 864 2.77 3.54 34.92
N LEU A 865 2.04 3.64 33.81
CA LEU A 865 2.19 4.76 32.85
C LEU A 865 1.78 6.11 33.44
N LEU A 866 0.68 6.15 34.20
CA LEU A 866 0.23 7.33 34.95
C LEU A 866 1.31 7.78 35.94
N ASP A 867 1.83 6.85 36.74
CA ASP A 867 2.83 7.13 37.77
C ASP A 867 4.16 7.61 37.17
N ILE A 868 4.61 7.00 36.06
CA ILE A 868 5.79 7.46 35.31
C ILE A 868 5.57 8.87 34.75
N SER A 869 4.39 9.15 34.19
CA SER A 869 4.11 10.45 33.57
C SER A 869 4.12 11.57 34.61
N ILE A 870 3.70 11.30 35.85
CA ILE A 870 3.73 12.26 36.97
C ILE A 870 5.14 12.38 37.55
N THR A 871 5.89 11.29 37.59
CA THR A 871 7.27 11.30 38.08
C THR A 871 8.22 12.00 37.09
N ALA A 872 7.98 11.86 35.78
CA ALA A 872 8.69 12.59 34.73
C ALA A 872 8.43 14.11 34.76
N VAL A 873 7.36 14.53 35.44
CA VAL A 873 7.03 15.94 35.72
C VAL A 873 7.84 16.49 36.92
N MET A 874 8.60 15.66 37.64
CA MET A 874 9.54 16.11 38.67
C MET A 874 10.87 16.56 38.04
N PRO A 875 11.29 17.83 38.25
CA PRO A 875 12.54 18.37 37.69
C PRO A 875 13.79 17.52 37.98
N ALA A 876 13.81 16.82 39.12
CA ALA A 876 14.95 16.04 39.59
C ALA A 876 15.29 14.82 38.71
N LEU A 877 14.29 14.18 38.08
CA LEU A 877 14.53 12.96 37.29
C LEU A 877 15.00 13.29 35.86
N VAL A 878 14.49 14.38 35.28
CA VAL A 878 14.98 14.94 34.01
C VAL A 878 16.43 15.37 34.16
N GLU A 879 16.81 15.96 35.29
CA GLU A 879 18.19 16.36 35.58
C GLU A 879 19.12 15.15 35.76
N GLN A 880 18.63 14.05 36.33
CA GLN A 880 19.38 12.78 36.41
C GLN A 880 19.52 12.09 35.05
N ILE A 881 18.48 12.06 34.23
CA ILE A 881 18.53 11.50 32.87
C ILE A 881 19.44 12.35 31.97
N HIS A 882 19.41 13.67 32.12
CA HIS A 882 20.30 14.57 31.37
C HIS A 882 21.77 14.40 31.80
N LYS A 883 22.04 14.17 33.10
CA LYS A 883 23.37 13.81 33.61
C LYS A 883 23.83 12.44 33.11
N LEU A 884 22.94 11.44 33.04
CA LEU A 884 23.25 10.11 32.52
C LEU A 884 23.56 10.16 31.01
N ALA A 885 22.75 10.90 30.24
CA ALA A 885 22.95 11.09 28.81
C ALA A 885 24.21 11.89 28.47
N GLN A 886 24.61 12.84 29.33
CA GLN A 886 25.89 13.54 29.22
C GLN A 886 27.08 12.64 29.63
N TYR A 887 26.88 11.73 30.58
CA TYR A 887 27.90 10.75 30.97
C TYR A 887 28.17 9.71 29.88
N TRP A 888 27.16 9.33 29.09
CA TRP A 888 27.30 8.40 27.96
C TRP A 888 27.80 9.06 26.66
N ARG A 889 27.87 10.40 26.63
CA ARG A 889 28.46 11.19 25.52
C ARG A 889 29.93 11.57 25.75
N LYS A 890 30.51 11.20 26.89
CA LYS A 890 31.95 11.16 27.14
C LYS A 890 32.39 9.70 27.11
#